data_AF-A0A1S7R210-F1
#
_entry.id   AF-A0A1S7R210-F1
#
_cell.length_a   1.000
_cell.length_b   1.000
_cell.length_c   1.000
_cell.angle_alpha   90.00
_cell.angle_beta   90.00
_cell.angle_gamma   90.00
#
_symmetry.space_group_name_H-M   'P 1'
#
loop_
_entity.id
_entity.type
_entity.pdbx_description
1 polymer ?
#
loop_
_entity_poly.entity_id
_entity_poly.type
_entity_poly.pdbx_seq_one_letter_code
_entity_poly.pdbx_strand_id
1 'polypeptide(L)'
;MKRFLQRSLICLFAAFSLLSLPAFAQQSELVKNGSFAGHIFPWWPQGSAIRLQKIAGREAALIPSGMVVQEKISVSGGRNYRLSMDIRSEATQPGTVYAQMSFRGAGVTDEWQGPAKVTLDGRENGKCTADKVPRTEKAAFVTGGDKAKWQSLAIVFTAPPEADQMVLYLRKAPCTPGAAAFTGVSMTQTEEPATSVAEAARQTLVAEWLPPPAEQASNAELMRNQLARPVPQDGRHRLATARDMAMRVHVGVDEDVMTLQAASDLSNFSAQVAGAVGPKHLSIDEAVAEQPLLVVGRLNAFARKAFTEADFEELGNDGFLIRSSGPHILIAGRTPRGTMYGVNWFLDRKLGIRWLAPDATNLPLTPDITLPFQHERQIPRFGFREVLSVEAEDKAWRQRNLMNGESHGPSFQSSPPALDSWDRSWASQGIIANFYQLLPPAIYKPAHPDWYAGGQLAMMNEEMRAEMARVVIERLRALPGYRSIWFSIHDMDWGWDMDASSKAFADRHGGHASAPRLDMMIDIARRVRAELPGARLAFNAYHWSFTPPEGMTVPDHILVYPMTIHVNYRDALNGSANAALGKDIAGWNKIARNVLIWDHITNFAGFIQPTPNIFPIGRSIQWLASLDHVGGYMGEGSFNTPGAEFASLRAWVIARLLWDPEQDIDELVREFCEAYYGPAASDIIEYIRFYHDKISRTDDVLAEKTTVDMAMFDAEFVKRADSLFDKAEASVRGTRYEARVQTARMPVDYVILLRRNEYSDLKDQIGFDVNTDKNQRSARFWKAISQAGVTQYIQNDKIAALAPLLAIERRLPEKPDIAMDGVSWKDIQDISFQRFAGTKSAIVADPLASDGAAVALDRSSPGWNMQLKFDKLPKPGEWWLYAALRTDDTTKNEAVAKLGAAPPMDCFDTIGPDQLTSAAYSWFQVPGGPFSYTADHARSIYLDPLRGPEGSKVIIDRIVALSRPWRETTVDLPGKNLPHVRTSSTQKC
;
A
#
# COMPACT_ATOMS: atom_id res chain seq x y z
N MET A 1 13.84 59.03 -26.66
CA MET A 1 14.02 60.28 -25.90
C MET A 1 14.04 59.93 -24.43
N LYS A 2 14.98 60.35 -23.60
CA LYS A 2 16.29 60.95 -23.78
C LYS A 2 16.76 61.15 -22.33
N ARG A 3 17.96 60.64 -22.00
CA ARG A 3 19.03 61.40 -21.31
C ARG A 3 18.79 61.70 -19.82
N PHE A 4 19.75 61.70 -18.89
CA PHE A 4 21.19 62.04 -18.86
C PHE A 4 21.53 62.00 -17.33
N LEU A 5 22.74 61.90 -16.78
CA LEU A 5 24.12 61.73 -17.23
C LEU A 5 24.98 61.67 -15.94
N GLN A 6 26.04 60.85 -15.98
CA GLN A 6 27.39 61.10 -15.44
C GLN A 6 27.61 61.63 -14.01
N ARG A 7 28.55 60.98 -13.31
CA ARG A 7 29.95 61.46 -13.28
C ARG A 7 30.95 60.36 -12.92
N SER A 8 31.94 60.24 -13.80
CA SER A 8 33.13 59.40 -13.80
C SER A 8 34.24 59.98 -12.90
N LEU A 9 35.24 59.18 -12.55
CA LEU A 9 36.68 59.53 -12.65
C LEU A 9 37.53 58.24 -12.46
N ILE A 10 38.19 57.72 -13.52
CA ILE A 10 39.67 57.78 -13.80
C ILE A 10 40.41 56.58 -13.16
N CYS A 11 41.27 55.76 -13.80
CA CYS A 11 42.00 55.73 -15.08
C CYS A 11 42.36 54.26 -15.41
N LEU A 12 42.26 53.77 -16.66
CA LEU A 12 43.34 53.54 -17.67
C LEU A 12 44.55 52.69 -17.16
N PHE A 13 45.09 51.67 -17.84
CA PHE A 13 44.95 51.06 -19.18
C PHE A 13 45.75 49.73 -19.20
N ALA A 14 45.40 48.80 -20.11
CA ALA A 14 46.24 47.84 -20.89
C ALA A 14 47.46 47.17 -20.22
N ALA A 15 47.82 45.90 -20.42
CA ALA A 15 47.43 44.80 -21.29
C ALA A 15 48.39 43.64 -20.87
N PHE A 16 47.96 42.39 -21.00
CA PHE A 16 48.73 41.18 -21.35
C PHE A 16 48.18 39.95 -20.63
N SER A 17 47.46 39.15 -21.42
CA SER A 17 47.61 37.70 -21.54
C SER A 17 48.51 37.02 -20.51
N LEU A 18 47.92 36.56 -19.41
CA LEU A 18 48.31 35.32 -18.77
C LEU A 18 47.01 34.60 -18.40
N LEU A 19 46.69 33.59 -19.21
CA LEU A 19 45.81 32.50 -18.82
C LEU A 19 46.19 32.10 -17.40
N SER A 20 45.31 32.36 -16.44
CA SER A 20 45.38 31.68 -15.15
C SER A 20 45.01 30.23 -15.46
N LEU A 21 46.04 29.42 -15.73
CA LEU A 21 45.94 27.99 -15.51
C LEU A 21 45.26 27.81 -14.14
N PRO A 22 44.17 27.03 -14.02
CA PRO A 22 43.70 26.67 -12.69
C PRO A 22 44.90 26.01 -12.04
N ALA A 23 45.36 26.58 -10.92
CA ALA A 23 46.39 25.95 -10.11
C ALA A 23 45.90 24.53 -9.84
N PHE A 24 46.59 23.54 -10.42
CA PHE A 24 46.43 22.14 -10.06
C PHE A 24 46.72 22.08 -8.56
N ALA A 25 45.67 22.17 -7.73
CA ALA A 25 45.73 21.71 -6.37
C ALA A 25 46.07 20.23 -6.50
N GLN A 26 47.31 19.90 -6.16
CA GLN A 26 47.82 18.54 -6.15
C GLN A 26 46.88 17.74 -5.25
N GLN A 27 45.95 16.98 -5.86
CA GLN A 27 45.03 16.08 -5.15
C GLN A 27 45.89 15.02 -4.47
N SER A 28 46.25 15.26 -3.21
CA SER A 28 47.00 14.29 -2.42
C SER A 28 46.14 13.05 -2.25
N GLU A 29 46.61 11.91 -2.73
CA GLU A 29 45.97 10.62 -2.52
C GLU A 29 45.94 10.31 -1.02
N LEU A 30 44.74 10.22 -0.46
CA LEU A 30 44.52 10.06 0.98
C LEU A 30 44.72 8.61 1.45
N VAL A 31 44.79 7.68 0.50
CA VAL A 31 44.99 6.25 0.75
C VAL A 31 46.50 5.95 0.70
N LYS A 32 47.09 5.70 1.86
CA LYS A 32 48.55 5.48 2.02
C LYS A 32 49.12 4.25 1.27
N ASN A 33 48.30 3.36 0.74
CA ASN A 33 48.72 2.12 0.06
C ASN A 33 47.71 1.61 -0.99
N GLY A 34 47.21 2.52 -1.82
CA GLY A 34 46.19 2.19 -2.82
C GLY A 34 46.58 1.14 -3.85
N SER A 35 47.87 1.03 -4.17
CA SER A 35 48.39 0.10 -5.19
C SER A 35 48.82 -1.26 -4.64
N PHE A 36 48.82 -1.43 -3.31
CA PHE A 36 49.38 -2.60 -2.61
C PHE A 36 50.84 -2.94 -2.97
N ALA A 37 51.59 -2.01 -3.56
CA ALA A 37 53.00 -2.16 -3.87
C ALA A 37 53.86 -1.82 -2.62
N GLY A 38 54.44 -2.84 -1.97
CA GLY A 38 55.33 -2.69 -0.81
C GLY A 38 54.83 -3.41 0.46
N HIS A 39 55.71 -3.53 1.47
CA HIS A 39 55.38 -4.19 2.74
C HIS A 39 54.43 -3.34 3.58
N ILE A 40 53.17 -3.77 3.62
CA ILE A 40 52.12 -3.14 4.43
C ILE A 40 51.66 -4.17 5.44
N PHE A 41 51.87 -3.87 6.72
CA PHE A 41 51.38 -4.70 7.80
C PHE A 41 49.90 -4.39 8.03
N PRO A 42 49.01 -5.37 7.86
CA PRO A 42 47.63 -5.19 8.25
C PRO A 42 47.49 -5.23 9.79
N TRP A 43 46.53 -4.48 10.33
CA TRP A 43 46.11 -4.59 11.73
C TRP A 43 44.99 -5.66 11.82
N TRP A 44 45.31 -6.95 12.09
CA TRP A 44 44.27 -8.00 12.21
C TRP A 44 44.50 -9.04 13.32
N PRO A 45 43.41 -9.55 13.93
CA PRO A 45 43.28 -10.95 14.31
C PRO A 45 42.97 -11.82 13.07
N GLN A 46 43.66 -12.95 12.94
CA GLN A 46 43.68 -13.84 11.78
C GLN A 46 42.29 -14.24 11.22
N GLY A 47 42.00 -13.86 9.98
CA GLY A 47 41.48 -14.81 9.00
C GLY A 47 42.70 -15.35 8.22
N SER A 48 43.01 -16.64 8.37
CA SER A 48 44.29 -17.27 8.01
C SER A 48 44.68 -17.31 6.51
N ALA A 49 44.01 -16.55 5.62
CA ALA A 49 44.15 -16.74 4.17
C ALA A 49 44.22 -15.46 3.30
N ILE A 50 44.28 -14.25 3.87
CA ILE A 50 44.50 -13.01 3.08
C ILE A 50 45.95 -12.94 2.59
N ARG A 51 46.18 -12.69 1.29
CA ARG A 51 47.54 -12.64 0.70
C ARG A 51 47.71 -11.39 -0.17
N LEU A 52 48.80 -10.65 0.03
CA LEU A 52 49.27 -9.67 -0.96
C LEU A 52 50.07 -10.42 -2.02
N GLN A 53 49.61 -10.40 -3.27
CA GLN A 53 50.29 -11.05 -4.37
C GLN A 53 49.92 -10.41 -5.71
N LYS A 54 50.73 -10.70 -6.73
CA LYS A 54 50.45 -10.28 -8.10
C LYS A 54 49.32 -11.11 -8.70
N ILE A 55 48.18 -10.48 -8.97
CA ILE A 55 47.02 -11.08 -9.65
C ILE A 55 46.88 -10.45 -11.03
N ALA A 56 46.93 -11.27 -12.08
CA ALA A 56 46.80 -10.81 -13.47
C ALA A 56 47.68 -9.57 -13.78
N GLY A 57 48.94 -9.59 -13.32
CA GLY A 57 49.92 -8.54 -13.59
C GLY A 57 49.94 -7.36 -12.62
N ARG A 58 49.02 -7.27 -11.65
CA ARG A 58 48.93 -6.15 -10.69
C ARG A 58 49.09 -6.63 -9.24
N GLU A 59 49.82 -5.87 -8.42
CA GLU A 59 49.88 -6.12 -6.96
C GLU A 59 48.50 -5.90 -6.35
N ALA A 60 47.99 -6.89 -5.61
CA ALA A 60 46.62 -6.87 -5.12
C ALA A 60 46.49 -7.58 -3.77
N ALA A 61 45.50 -7.17 -2.98
CA ALA A 61 45.05 -7.89 -1.80
C ALA A 61 44.03 -8.96 -2.20
N LEU A 62 44.43 -10.23 -2.14
CA LEU A 62 43.54 -11.38 -2.33
C LEU A 62 42.85 -11.75 -1.01
N ILE A 63 41.52 -11.65 -1.00
CA ILE A 63 40.64 -11.90 0.13
C ILE A 63 39.75 -13.10 -0.21
N PRO A 64 40.05 -14.31 0.30
CA PRO A 64 39.19 -15.49 0.10
C PRO A 64 37.95 -15.47 1.00
N SER A 65 38.02 -14.79 2.14
CA SER A 65 36.91 -14.65 3.10
C SER A 65 37.22 -13.53 4.09
N GLY A 66 36.19 -12.82 4.58
CA GLY A 66 36.32 -11.80 5.61
C GLY A 66 36.54 -10.39 5.04
N MET A 67 37.46 -9.64 5.63
CA MET A 67 37.65 -8.24 5.30
C MET A 67 39.09 -7.76 5.43
N VAL A 68 39.44 -6.75 4.62
CA VAL A 68 40.56 -5.84 4.81
C VAL A 68 40.02 -4.45 5.20
N VAL A 69 40.66 -3.69 6.08
CA VAL A 69 40.21 -2.45 6.71
C VAL A 69 41.38 -1.51 6.67
N GLN A 70 41.11 -0.29 6.26
CA GLN A 70 42.01 0.83 6.37
C GLN A 70 41.34 1.92 7.19
N GLU A 71 41.93 2.20 8.34
CA GLU A 71 41.47 3.24 9.26
C GLU A 71 42.27 4.54 9.08
N LYS A 72 41.84 5.59 9.79
CA LYS A 72 42.54 6.88 9.89
C LYS A 72 42.78 7.55 8.54
N ILE A 73 41.86 7.35 7.59
CA ILE A 73 41.88 8.11 6.33
C ILE A 73 41.31 9.49 6.63
N SER A 74 42.15 10.52 6.63
CA SER A 74 41.74 11.88 7.00
C SER A 74 40.73 12.45 6.00
N VAL A 75 39.62 12.96 6.52
CA VAL A 75 38.58 13.67 5.76
C VAL A 75 38.21 14.95 6.49
N SER A 76 37.47 15.83 5.82
CA SER A 76 36.86 17.02 6.41
C SER A 76 35.37 16.98 6.14
N GLY A 77 34.58 17.10 7.21
CA GLY A 77 33.14 17.02 7.13
C GLY A 77 32.52 18.05 6.18
N GLY A 78 31.47 17.62 5.48
CA GLY A 78 30.77 18.41 4.46
C GLY A 78 31.49 18.49 3.11
N ARG A 79 32.68 17.91 2.94
CA ARG A 79 33.40 17.88 1.65
C ARG A 79 33.15 16.60 0.87
N ASN A 80 33.28 16.70 -0.45
CA ASN A 80 33.15 15.57 -1.36
C ASN A 80 34.49 14.91 -1.65
N TYR A 81 34.47 13.58 -1.73
CA TYR A 81 35.62 12.74 -2.00
C TYR A 81 35.26 11.71 -3.06
N ARG A 82 36.14 11.52 -4.04
CA ARG A 82 36.07 10.44 -5.01
C ARG A 82 36.85 9.25 -4.46
N LEU A 83 36.17 8.13 -4.24
CA LEU A 83 36.75 6.82 -3.94
C LEU A 83 36.75 5.98 -5.22
N SER A 84 37.89 5.43 -5.60
CA SER A 84 38.00 4.49 -6.72
C SER A 84 38.78 3.24 -6.33
N MET A 85 38.48 2.10 -6.94
CA MET A 85 39.25 0.86 -6.79
C MET A 85 39.02 -0.10 -7.95
N ASP A 86 39.98 -1.00 -8.17
CA ASP A 86 39.87 -2.11 -9.10
C ASP A 86 39.57 -3.41 -8.33
N ILE A 87 38.49 -4.10 -8.71
CA ILE A 87 38.07 -5.35 -8.09
C ILE A 87 38.04 -6.48 -9.12
N ARG A 88 38.59 -7.64 -8.79
CA ARG A 88 38.52 -8.86 -9.59
C ARG A 88 37.93 -9.99 -8.74
N SER A 89 36.98 -10.73 -9.30
CA SER A 89 36.26 -11.80 -8.61
C SER A 89 36.51 -13.14 -9.29
N GLU A 90 36.98 -14.15 -8.56
CA GLU A 90 37.30 -15.48 -9.08
C GLU A 90 36.44 -16.54 -8.40
N ALA A 91 35.59 -17.26 -9.13
CA ALA A 91 34.70 -18.30 -8.63
C ALA A 91 33.75 -17.82 -7.51
N THR A 92 33.36 -16.55 -7.54
CA THR A 92 32.49 -15.95 -6.50
C THR A 92 31.03 -15.92 -6.94
N GLN A 93 30.11 -15.81 -5.98
CA GLN A 93 28.70 -15.54 -6.27
C GLN A 93 28.45 -14.02 -6.36
N PRO A 94 27.51 -13.55 -7.20
CA PRO A 94 27.10 -12.15 -7.22
C PRO A 94 26.68 -11.65 -5.82
N GLY A 95 27.01 -10.40 -5.49
CA GLY A 95 26.68 -9.79 -4.20
C GLY A 95 27.62 -10.19 -3.04
N THR A 96 28.56 -11.11 -3.26
CA THR A 96 29.46 -11.60 -2.19
C THR A 96 30.77 -10.84 -2.07
N VAL A 97 31.05 -9.89 -2.96
CA VAL A 97 32.26 -9.06 -2.92
C VAL A 97 31.83 -7.62 -2.80
N TYR A 98 32.31 -6.89 -1.81
CA TYR A 98 31.81 -5.55 -1.54
C TYR A 98 32.82 -4.69 -0.78
N ALA A 99 32.69 -3.38 -0.89
CA ALA A 99 33.45 -2.44 -0.09
C ALA A 99 32.48 -1.58 0.74
N GLN A 100 32.74 -1.41 2.03
CA GLN A 100 31.94 -0.56 2.92
C GLN A 100 32.80 0.57 3.47
N MET A 101 32.17 1.67 3.84
CA MET A 101 32.84 2.77 4.51
C MET A 101 32.02 3.24 5.70
N SER A 102 32.69 3.71 6.75
CA SER A 102 32.10 4.41 7.89
C SER A 102 32.98 5.60 8.28
N PHE A 103 32.47 6.46 9.16
CA PHE A 103 33.13 7.70 9.56
C PHE A 103 33.31 7.78 11.07
N ARG A 104 34.29 8.58 11.50
CA ARG A 104 34.57 8.96 12.88
C ARG A 104 34.60 10.48 12.97
N GLY A 105 34.25 10.99 14.14
CA GLY A 105 34.12 12.41 14.41
C GLY A 105 33.21 12.66 15.61
N ALA A 106 33.21 13.88 16.16
CA ALA A 106 32.34 14.22 17.27
C ALA A 106 30.86 14.13 16.82
N GLY A 107 30.06 13.29 17.48
CA GLY A 107 28.63 13.13 17.13
C GLY A 107 28.36 12.41 15.80
N VAL A 108 29.37 11.86 15.13
CA VAL A 108 29.18 11.03 13.92
C VAL A 108 28.78 9.62 14.33
N THR A 109 27.65 9.12 13.83
CA THR A 109 27.18 7.75 14.08
C THR A 109 28.04 6.74 13.30
N ASP A 110 28.32 5.58 13.92
CA ASP A 110 29.07 4.49 13.28
C ASP A 110 28.18 3.66 12.35
N GLU A 111 27.61 4.31 11.35
CA GLU A 111 26.77 3.69 10.33
C GLU A 111 27.54 3.49 9.02
N TRP A 112 27.19 2.41 8.32
CA TRP A 112 27.67 2.18 6.96
C TRP A 112 27.16 3.27 6.01
N GLN A 113 28.03 3.73 5.10
CA GLN A 113 27.71 4.73 4.10
C GLN A 113 28.03 4.23 2.68
N GLY A 114 27.44 4.89 1.69
CA GLY A 114 27.64 4.63 0.28
C GLY A 114 26.33 4.37 -0.48
N PRO A 115 26.37 4.46 -1.83
CA PRO A 115 25.18 4.36 -2.67
C PRO A 115 24.76 2.92 -2.99
N ALA A 116 25.61 1.92 -2.73
CA ALA A 116 25.28 0.52 -2.95
C ALA A 116 24.70 -0.12 -1.67
N LYS A 117 24.06 -1.30 -1.83
CA LYS A 117 23.51 -2.09 -0.73
C LYS A 117 23.95 -3.55 -0.85
N VAL A 118 24.42 -4.12 0.25
CA VAL A 118 24.81 -5.54 0.34
C VAL A 118 23.83 -6.28 1.25
N THR A 119 23.35 -7.44 0.83
CA THR A 119 22.53 -8.32 1.66
C THR A 119 23.42 -9.34 2.34
N LEU A 120 23.36 -9.36 3.67
CA LEU A 120 24.07 -10.30 4.53
C LEU A 120 23.07 -11.33 5.04
N ASP A 121 23.32 -12.60 4.80
CA ASP A 121 22.46 -13.71 5.20
C ASP A 121 22.82 -14.28 6.58
N GLY A 122 23.18 -13.39 7.51
CA GLY A 122 23.38 -13.73 8.92
C GLY A 122 24.65 -14.54 9.26
N ARG A 123 25.49 -14.88 8.27
CA ARG A 123 26.74 -15.61 8.48
C ARG A 123 27.78 -14.72 9.17
N GLU A 124 28.28 -15.15 10.33
CA GLU A 124 29.38 -14.49 11.05
C GLU A 124 30.72 -15.18 10.74
N ASN A 125 31.83 -14.47 10.90
CA ASN A 125 33.17 -15.03 10.75
C ASN A 125 33.33 -16.30 11.60
N GLY A 126 33.37 -17.48 10.97
CA GLY A 126 33.58 -18.76 11.63
C GLY A 126 32.33 -19.55 12.07
N LYS A 127 31.11 -19.05 11.83
CA LYS A 127 29.85 -19.81 12.10
C LYS A 127 28.88 -19.69 10.92
N CYS A 128 28.79 -20.76 10.11
CA CYS A 128 27.92 -20.84 8.93
C CYS A 128 26.56 -21.50 9.26
N THR A 129 25.82 -21.02 10.28
CA THR A 129 24.46 -21.52 10.60
C THR A 129 23.41 -20.57 10.03
N ALA A 130 22.45 -21.10 9.27
CA ALA A 130 21.56 -20.37 8.36
C ALA A 130 20.30 -19.73 8.99
N ASP A 131 20.31 -19.41 10.28
CA ASP A 131 19.07 -19.11 11.02
C ASP A 131 18.86 -17.63 11.39
N LYS A 132 19.45 -16.67 10.67
CA LYS A 132 19.11 -15.24 10.83
C LYS A 132 18.53 -14.66 9.55
N VAL A 133 17.46 -13.88 9.71
CA VAL A 133 16.80 -13.11 8.65
C VAL A 133 17.85 -12.26 7.91
N PRO A 134 17.85 -12.26 6.56
CA PRO A 134 18.76 -11.43 5.77
C PRO A 134 18.66 -9.95 6.20
N ARG A 135 19.81 -9.31 6.42
CA ARG A 135 19.88 -7.86 6.69
C ARG A 135 20.61 -7.16 5.55
N THR A 136 20.17 -5.96 5.20
CA THR A 136 20.81 -5.15 4.15
C THR A 136 21.60 -4.02 4.78
N GLU A 137 22.86 -3.85 4.37
CA GLU A 137 23.75 -2.77 4.81
C GLU A 137 24.16 -1.89 3.63
N LYS A 138 24.49 -0.62 3.89
CA LYS A 138 25.06 0.27 2.86
C LYS A 138 26.50 -0.14 2.54
N ALA A 139 26.91 0.13 1.31
CA ALA A 139 28.23 -0.16 0.79
C ALA A 139 28.64 0.91 -0.22
N ALA A 140 29.95 1.12 -0.38
CA ALA A 140 30.52 1.89 -1.47
C ALA A 140 30.29 1.18 -2.81
N PHE A 141 30.61 -0.13 -2.83
CA PHE A 141 30.58 -0.98 -4.01
C PHE A 141 30.06 -2.37 -3.63
N VAL A 142 29.30 -3.00 -4.53
CA VAL A 142 28.91 -4.41 -4.43
C VAL A 142 29.09 -5.06 -5.80
N THR A 143 29.77 -6.20 -5.83
CA THR A 143 30.10 -6.98 -7.02
C THR A 143 30.11 -8.48 -6.68
N GLY A 144 30.81 -9.29 -7.47
CA GLY A 144 30.88 -10.75 -7.37
C GLY A 144 30.50 -11.40 -8.70
N GLY A 145 30.33 -12.72 -8.67
CA GLY A 145 30.16 -13.55 -9.87
C GLY A 145 31.52 -13.99 -10.43
N ASP A 146 31.47 -14.77 -11.53
CA ASP A 146 32.65 -15.20 -12.27
C ASP A 146 33.16 -14.10 -13.21
N LYS A 147 33.71 -13.04 -12.61
CA LYS A 147 34.31 -11.91 -13.33
C LYS A 147 35.83 -12.00 -13.27
N ALA A 148 36.40 -12.89 -14.08
CA ALA A 148 37.86 -13.08 -14.22
C ALA A 148 38.60 -11.89 -14.89
N LYS A 149 38.06 -10.67 -14.82
CA LYS A 149 38.63 -9.41 -15.32
C LYS A 149 38.60 -8.36 -14.21
N TRP A 150 39.55 -7.43 -14.24
CA TRP A 150 39.54 -6.27 -13.36
C TRP A 150 38.36 -5.36 -13.69
N GLN A 151 37.62 -4.94 -12.67
CA GLN A 151 36.55 -3.96 -12.77
C GLN A 151 36.97 -2.68 -12.04
N SER A 152 37.09 -1.58 -12.78
CA SER A 152 37.34 -0.26 -12.19
C SER A 152 36.02 0.35 -11.73
N LEU A 153 35.92 0.64 -10.44
CA LEU A 153 34.74 1.22 -9.81
C LEU A 153 35.13 2.55 -9.16
N ALA A 154 34.24 3.54 -9.23
CA ALA A 154 34.40 4.81 -8.55
C ALA A 154 33.05 5.35 -8.06
N ILE A 155 33.05 6.02 -6.92
CA ILE A 155 31.95 6.83 -6.43
C ILE A 155 32.48 8.16 -5.89
N VAL A 156 31.60 9.15 -5.85
CA VAL A 156 31.81 10.36 -5.05
C VAL A 156 30.90 10.27 -3.83
N PHE A 157 31.39 10.63 -2.65
CA PHE A 157 30.60 10.68 -1.43
C PHE A 157 30.89 11.99 -0.67
N THR A 158 29.93 12.45 0.13
CA THR A 158 30.11 13.58 1.04
C THR A 158 30.43 13.05 2.44
N ALA A 159 31.51 13.53 3.05
CA ALA A 159 31.80 13.20 4.44
C ALA A 159 30.75 13.85 5.37
N PRO A 160 30.25 13.16 6.42
CA PRO A 160 29.33 13.76 7.39
C PRO A 160 29.90 15.07 7.99
N PRO A 161 29.08 16.09 8.33
CA PRO A 161 29.55 17.43 8.72
C PRO A 161 30.63 17.50 9.81
N GLU A 162 30.64 16.55 10.75
CA GLU A 162 31.59 16.49 11.87
C GLU A 162 32.67 15.40 11.70
N ALA A 163 32.74 14.76 10.53
CA ALA A 163 33.69 13.67 10.29
C ALA A 163 35.12 14.19 10.04
N ASP A 164 36.09 13.65 10.77
CA ASP A 164 37.52 13.90 10.61
C ASP A 164 38.30 12.69 10.07
N GLN A 165 37.70 11.51 10.15
CA GLN A 165 38.29 10.26 9.73
C GLN A 165 37.26 9.36 9.03
N MET A 166 37.69 8.72 7.95
CA MET A 166 36.98 7.62 7.28
C MET A 166 37.67 6.28 7.58
N VAL A 167 36.86 5.23 7.63
CA VAL A 167 37.29 3.82 7.68
C VAL A 167 36.77 3.11 6.44
N LEU A 168 37.65 2.47 5.67
CA LEU A 168 37.32 1.73 4.46
C LEU A 168 37.49 0.22 4.68
N TYR A 169 36.50 -0.57 4.28
CA TYR A 169 36.46 -2.03 4.42
C TYR A 169 36.35 -2.66 3.03
N LEU A 170 37.28 -3.52 2.65
CA LEU A 170 37.25 -4.35 1.43
C LEU A 170 36.87 -5.77 1.83
N ARG A 171 35.80 -6.34 1.28
CA ARG A 171 35.16 -7.53 1.85
C ARG A 171 34.87 -8.61 0.83
N LYS A 172 35.02 -9.85 1.30
CA LYS A 172 34.50 -11.07 0.67
C LYS A 172 33.62 -11.78 1.69
N ALA A 173 32.35 -11.98 1.37
CA ALA A 173 31.38 -12.61 2.26
C ALA A 173 31.91 -13.96 2.77
N PRO A 174 31.92 -14.20 4.09
CA PRO A 174 32.33 -15.49 4.64
C PRO A 174 31.49 -16.66 4.13
N CYS A 175 32.06 -17.86 4.12
CA CYS A 175 31.36 -19.10 3.72
C CYS A 175 30.74 -19.06 2.30
N THR A 176 31.28 -18.26 1.37
CA THR A 176 30.86 -18.24 -0.04
C THR A 176 32.06 -18.59 -0.92
N PRO A 177 31.87 -19.27 -2.07
CA PRO A 177 32.98 -19.76 -2.88
C PRO A 177 33.83 -18.62 -3.45
N GLY A 178 35.06 -18.98 -3.83
CA GLY A 178 35.98 -18.10 -4.55
C GLY A 178 36.72 -17.08 -3.70
N ALA A 179 37.42 -16.17 -4.36
CA ALA A 179 38.17 -15.09 -3.74
C ALA A 179 38.00 -13.77 -4.50
N ALA A 180 38.23 -12.67 -3.81
CA ALA A 180 38.22 -11.33 -4.40
C ALA A 180 39.60 -10.69 -4.29
N ALA A 181 40.09 -10.12 -5.38
CA ALA A 181 41.32 -9.34 -5.40
C ALA A 181 40.99 -7.85 -5.55
N PHE A 182 41.64 -7.01 -4.74
CA PHE A 182 41.47 -5.56 -4.74
C PHE A 182 42.81 -4.89 -5.04
N THR A 183 42.80 -3.88 -5.92
CA THR A 183 43.96 -3.01 -6.21
C THR A 183 43.52 -1.60 -6.58
N GLY A 184 44.45 -0.68 -6.76
CA GLY A 184 44.19 0.69 -7.22
C GLY A 184 43.23 1.50 -6.35
N VAL A 185 43.18 1.25 -5.04
CA VAL A 185 42.30 1.94 -4.10
C VAL A 185 42.76 3.39 -3.91
N SER A 186 42.07 4.35 -4.51
CA SER A 186 42.42 5.77 -4.43
C SER A 186 41.30 6.57 -3.79
N MET A 187 41.66 7.61 -3.05
CA MET A 187 40.69 8.57 -2.53
C MET A 187 41.24 9.99 -2.65
N THR A 188 40.47 10.86 -3.30
CA THR A 188 40.84 12.26 -3.56
C THR A 188 39.68 13.19 -3.27
N GLN A 189 39.95 14.37 -2.73
CA GLN A 189 38.92 15.40 -2.58
C GLN A 189 38.50 15.92 -3.96
N THR A 190 37.20 16.13 -4.16
CA THR A 190 36.62 16.60 -5.43
C THR A 190 35.50 17.61 -5.19
N GLU A 191 35.19 18.41 -6.21
CA GLU A 191 34.01 19.30 -6.24
C GLU A 191 32.81 18.63 -6.92
N GLU A 192 32.98 17.43 -7.46
CA GLU A 192 31.89 16.65 -8.05
C GLU A 192 30.80 16.34 -7.00
N PRO A 193 29.53 16.31 -7.39
CA PRO A 193 28.45 15.92 -6.49
C PRO A 193 28.55 14.45 -6.10
N ALA A 194 28.07 14.10 -4.89
CA ALA A 194 28.01 12.72 -4.45
C ALA A 194 27.21 11.84 -5.41
N THR A 195 27.72 10.65 -5.71
CA THR A 195 27.06 9.64 -6.52
C THR A 195 25.78 9.20 -5.82
N SER A 196 24.64 9.42 -6.48
CA SER A 196 23.35 8.97 -5.97
C SER A 196 23.19 7.46 -6.12
N VAL A 197 22.28 6.87 -5.36
CA VAL A 197 21.90 5.44 -5.50
C VAL A 197 21.42 5.14 -6.93
N ALA A 198 20.69 6.08 -7.54
CA ALA A 198 20.21 5.96 -8.92
C ALA A 198 21.35 5.95 -9.94
N GLU A 199 22.36 6.81 -9.79
CA GLU A 199 23.50 6.84 -10.71
C GLU A 199 24.38 5.58 -10.59
N ALA A 200 24.61 5.08 -9.37
CA ALA A 200 25.34 3.82 -9.19
C ALA A 200 24.61 2.63 -9.84
N ALA A 201 23.27 2.58 -9.70
CA ALA A 201 22.45 1.58 -10.37
C ALA A 201 22.47 1.74 -11.90
N ARG A 202 22.42 2.98 -12.41
CA ARG A 202 22.56 3.30 -13.83
C ARG A 202 23.87 2.76 -14.41
N GLN A 203 25.00 3.05 -13.76
CA GLN A 203 26.32 2.58 -14.20
C GLN A 203 26.41 1.05 -14.25
N THR A 204 25.73 0.37 -13.31
CA THR A 204 25.65 -1.10 -13.32
C THR A 204 24.92 -1.60 -14.55
N LEU A 205 23.75 -1.01 -14.88
CA LEU A 205 23.00 -1.36 -16.08
C LEU A 205 23.78 -1.04 -17.36
N VAL A 206 24.47 0.10 -17.41
CA VAL A 206 25.34 0.47 -18.54
C VAL A 206 26.41 -0.60 -18.78
N ALA A 207 27.13 -1.00 -17.73
CA ALA A 207 28.20 -1.98 -17.84
C ALA A 207 27.71 -3.39 -18.20
N GLU A 208 26.48 -3.73 -17.83
CA GLU A 208 25.87 -5.03 -18.13
C GLU A 208 25.28 -5.09 -19.54
N TRP A 209 24.51 -4.07 -19.92
CA TRP A 209 23.64 -4.11 -21.09
C TRP A 209 24.16 -3.36 -22.30
N LEU A 210 25.00 -2.34 -22.14
CA LEU A 210 25.45 -1.53 -23.27
C LEU A 210 26.77 -2.06 -23.85
N PRO A 211 26.91 -2.11 -25.18
CA PRO A 211 28.14 -2.51 -25.82
C PRO A 211 29.21 -1.40 -25.69
N PRO A 212 30.51 -1.73 -25.85
CA PRO A 212 31.51 -0.69 -26.07
C PRO A 212 31.23 0.06 -27.39
N PRO A 213 31.64 1.33 -27.52
CA PRO A 213 31.54 2.07 -28.77
C PRO A 213 32.18 1.31 -29.95
N ALA A 214 31.52 1.35 -31.10
CA ALA A 214 32.02 0.75 -32.33
C ALA A 214 33.04 1.68 -33.03
N GLU A 215 33.65 1.19 -34.11
CA GLU A 215 34.55 1.99 -34.95
C GLU A 215 33.76 3.16 -35.58
N GLN A 216 34.30 4.37 -35.43
CA GLN A 216 33.53 5.61 -35.63
C GLN A 216 33.03 5.80 -37.06
N ALA A 217 33.85 5.49 -38.07
CA ALA A 217 33.46 5.70 -39.47
C ALA A 217 32.37 4.71 -39.89
N SER A 218 32.57 3.42 -39.60
CA SER A 218 31.59 2.35 -39.87
C SER A 218 30.27 2.60 -39.15
N ASN A 219 30.31 2.94 -37.86
CA ASN A 219 29.09 3.22 -37.08
C ASN A 219 28.34 4.44 -37.62
N ALA A 220 29.05 5.51 -38.01
CA ALA A 220 28.42 6.71 -38.58
C ALA A 220 27.73 6.42 -39.93
N GLU A 221 28.28 5.53 -40.76
CA GLU A 221 27.61 5.05 -41.97
C GLU A 221 26.37 4.22 -41.65
N LEU A 222 26.49 3.25 -40.75
CA LEU A 222 25.37 2.40 -40.35
C LEU A 222 24.24 3.22 -39.71
N MET A 223 24.56 4.20 -38.87
CA MET A 223 23.59 5.11 -38.26
C MET A 223 22.82 5.92 -39.31
N ARG A 224 23.52 6.50 -40.30
CA ARG A 224 22.88 7.20 -41.42
C ARG A 224 21.94 6.27 -42.20
N ASN A 225 22.36 5.03 -42.42
CA ASN A 225 21.56 4.02 -43.11
C ASN A 225 20.31 3.63 -42.31
N GLN A 226 20.41 3.46 -40.99
CA GLN A 226 19.24 3.18 -40.14
C GLN A 226 18.26 4.36 -40.13
N LEU A 227 18.73 5.59 -39.93
CA LEU A 227 17.88 6.78 -39.92
C LEU A 227 17.15 7.03 -41.26
N ALA A 228 17.70 6.54 -42.37
CA ALA A 228 17.12 6.63 -43.72
C ALA A 228 16.39 5.35 -44.17
N ARG A 229 16.36 4.30 -43.33
CA ARG A 229 15.85 2.99 -43.72
C ARG A 229 14.36 3.07 -44.06
N PRO A 230 13.93 2.53 -45.22
CA PRO A 230 12.54 2.62 -45.63
C PRO A 230 11.62 1.78 -44.75
N VAL A 231 10.35 2.18 -44.68
CA VAL A 231 9.27 1.40 -44.05
C VAL A 231 9.19 0.01 -44.71
N PRO A 232 8.89 -1.07 -43.95
CA PRO A 232 8.65 -2.39 -44.53
C PRO A 232 7.60 -2.33 -45.65
N GLN A 233 7.81 -3.06 -46.74
CA GLN A 233 6.93 -3.01 -47.92
C GLN A 233 5.47 -3.40 -47.61
N ASP A 234 5.27 -4.29 -46.64
CA ASP A 234 3.96 -4.72 -46.17
C ASP A 234 3.40 -3.87 -45.01
N GLY A 235 4.13 -2.83 -44.60
CA GLY A 235 3.78 -1.97 -43.48
C GLY A 235 3.80 -2.66 -42.10
N ARG A 236 4.39 -3.86 -42.01
CA ARG A 236 4.41 -4.67 -40.78
C ARG A 236 5.81 -4.77 -40.17
N HIS A 237 5.89 -4.59 -38.86
CA HIS A 237 7.13 -4.65 -38.08
C HIS A 237 7.29 -6.05 -37.50
N ARG A 238 8.36 -6.74 -37.88
CA ARG A 238 8.66 -8.09 -37.38
C ARG A 238 9.56 -7.97 -36.17
N LEU A 239 9.02 -8.19 -34.97
CA LEU A 239 9.80 -8.17 -33.74
C LEU A 239 10.60 -9.46 -33.56
N ALA A 240 10.00 -10.61 -33.87
CA ALA A 240 10.64 -11.92 -33.85
C ALA A 240 10.13 -12.79 -34.99
N THR A 241 10.99 -13.68 -35.50
CA THR A 241 10.68 -14.66 -36.55
C THR A 241 11.40 -15.96 -36.25
N ALA A 242 10.69 -17.09 -36.29
CA ALA A 242 11.24 -18.42 -36.06
C ALA A 242 12.10 -18.56 -34.77
N ARG A 243 11.68 -17.90 -33.67
CA ARG A 243 12.42 -17.84 -32.39
C ARG A 243 13.74 -17.05 -32.44
N ASP A 244 13.91 -16.19 -33.42
CA ASP A 244 15.00 -15.21 -33.48
C ASP A 244 14.45 -13.79 -33.39
N MET A 245 15.14 -12.94 -32.62
CA MET A 245 14.77 -11.52 -32.51
C MET A 245 15.14 -10.77 -33.80
N ALA A 246 14.12 -10.34 -34.54
CA ALA A 246 14.25 -9.61 -35.80
C ALA A 246 14.47 -8.10 -35.58
N MET A 247 14.19 -7.58 -34.37
CA MET A 247 14.55 -6.21 -33.96
C MET A 247 15.50 -6.23 -32.77
N ARG A 248 16.34 -5.20 -32.66
CA ARG A 248 17.18 -4.95 -31.47
C ARG A 248 16.61 -3.80 -30.66
N VAL A 249 16.50 -3.96 -29.34
CA VAL A 249 16.16 -2.83 -28.47
C VAL A 249 17.30 -1.81 -28.48
N HIS A 250 16.95 -0.53 -28.66
CA HIS A 250 17.89 0.59 -28.75
C HIS A 250 17.57 1.64 -27.68
N VAL A 251 18.58 2.18 -27.03
CA VAL A 251 18.44 3.17 -25.95
C VAL A 251 19.59 4.18 -25.99
N GLY A 252 19.37 5.40 -25.52
CA GLY A 252 20.43 6.39 -25.37
C GLY A 252 21.37 6.05 -24.22
N VAL A 253 22.68 6.28 -24.39
CA VAL A 253 23.67 6.04 -23.32
C VAL A 253 23.42 6.92 -22.10
N ASP A 254 22.89 8.13 -22.30
CA ASP A 254 22.63 9.13 -21.26
C ASP A 254 21.23 9.01 -20.63
N GLU A 255 20.46 7.99 -21.00
CA GLU A 255 19.16 7.73 -20.38
C GLU A 255 19.29 7.40 -18.90
N ASP A 256 18.26 7.74 -18.14
CA ASP A 256 18.22 7.50 -16.70
C ASP A 256 18.10 6.00 -16.36
N VAL A 257 18.33 5.66 -15.09
CA VAL A 257 18.32 4.26 -14.60
C VAL A 257 17.00 3.53 -14.90
N MET A 258 15.86 4.21 -14.83
CA MET A 258 14.54 3.62 -15.04
C MET A 258 14.30 3.36 -16.53
N THR A 259 14.68 4.29 -17.40
CA THR A 259 14.59 4.11 -18.85
C THR A 259 15.52 2.99 -19.35
N LEU A 260 16.74 2.88 -18.81
CA LEU A 260 17.66 1.77 -19.11
C LEU A 260 17.11 0.43 -18.63
N GLN A 261 16.55 0.37 -17.41
CA GLN A 261 15.90 -0.84 -16.91
C GLN A 261 14.69 -1.23 -17.77
N ALA A 262 13.88 -0.26 -18.18
CA ALA A 262 12.75 -0.53 -19.08
C ALA A 262 13.22 -1.07 -20.44
N ALA A 263 14.32 -0.55 -20.99
CA ALA A 263 14.90 -1.08 -22.22
C ALA A 263 15.43 -2.53 -22.06
N SER A 264 16.09 -2.84 -20.95
CA SER A 264 16.54 -4.22 -20.69
C SER A 264 15.37 -5.18 -20.44
N ASP A 265 14.35 -4.76 -19.69
CA ASP A 265 13.11 -5.52 -19.48
C ASP A 265 12.41 -5.80 -20.81
N LEU A 266 12.30 -4.79 -21.69
CA LEU A 266 11.71 -4.96 -23.02
C LEU A 266 12.47 -5.99 -23.85
N SER A 267 13.80 -5.94 -23.83
CA SER A 267 14.65 -6.92 -24.53
C SER A 267 14.46 -8.33 -23.98
N ASN A 268 14.45 -8.48 -22.65
CA ASN A 268 14.33 -9.77 -21.99
C ASN A 268 12.95 -10.41 -22.16
N PHE A 269 11.88 -9.65 -21.92
CA PHE A 269 10.53 -10.17 -22.00
C PHE A 269 10.09 -10.43 -23.44
N SER A 270 10.49 -9.58 -24.41
CA SER A 270 10.18 -9.87 -25.82
C SER A 270 10.86 -11.14 -26.31
N ALA A 271 12.12 -11.40 -25.91
CA ALA A 271 12.80 -12.65 -26.22
C ALA A 271 12.15 -13.87 -25.56
N GLN A 272 11.73 -13.75 -24.29
CA GLN A 272 11.00 -14.82 -23.60
C GLN A 272 9.66 -15.14 -24.28
N VAL A 273 8.89 -14.12 -24.67
CA VAL A 273 7.64 -14.30 -25.42
C VAL A 273 7.91 -14.96 -26.77
N ALA A 274 8.98 -14.58 -27.47
CA ALA A 274 9.38 -15.21 -28.72
C ALA A 274 9.93 -16.64 -28.55
N GLY A 275 10.24 -17.07 -27.31
CA GLY A 275 10.99 -18.29 -27.07
C GLY A 275 12.37 -18.27 -27.73
N ALA A 276 12.95 -17.07 -27.82
CA ALA A 276 14.23 -16.74 -28.46
C ALA A 276 15.35 -16.59 -27.44
N VAL A 277 16.60 -16.67 -27.90
CA VAL A 277 17.75 -16.25 -27.08
C VAL A 277 17.85 -14.73 -27.15
N GLY A 278 17.69 -14.08 -25.99
CA GLY A 278 17.82 -12.63 -25.88
C GLY A 278 19.24 -12.15 -26.26
N PRO A 279 19.37 -10.93 -26.80
CA PRO A 279 20.68 -10.39 -27.15
C PRO A 279 21.55 -10.14 -25.92
N LYS A 280 22.86 -10.35 -26.07
CA LYS A 280 23.84 -10.07 -25.00
C LYS A 280 23.89 -8.58 -24.62
N HIS A 281 23.71 -7.69 -25.59
CA HIS A 281 23.77 -6.24 -25.40
C HIS A 281 22.64 -5.55 -26.17
N LEU A 282 22.19 -4.40 -25.66
CA LEU A 282 21.29 -3.48 -26.36
C LEU A 282 22.03 -2.76 -27.51
N SER A 283 21.30 -2.00 -28.31
CA SER A 283 21.87 -1.05 -29.28
C SER A 283 21.93 0.36 -28.69
N ILE A 284 22.96 1.12 -29.05
CA ILE A 284 23.16 2.53 -28.67
C ILE A 284 23.59 3.35 -29.89
N ASP A 285 23.60 4.68 -29.80
CA ASP A 285 23.97 5.53 -30.94
C ASP A 285 25.43 5.32 -31.38
N GLU A 286 26.32 5.03 -30.44
CA GLU A 286 27.76 4.79 -30.62
C GLU A 286 28.09 3.37 -31.13
N ALA A 287 27.10 2.47 -31.14
CA ALA A 287 27.21 1.09 -31.59
C ALA A 287 25.82 0.60 -32.03
N VAL A 288 25.34 1.16 -33.15
CA VAL A 288 24.00 0.89 -33.65
C VAL A 288 23.92 -0.51 -34.26
N ALA A 289 22.81 -1.22 -34.04
CA ALA A 289 22.63 -2.56 -34.58
C ALA A 289 22.23 -2.53 -36.07
N GLU A 290 22.51 -3.60 -36.80
CA GLU A 290 22.11 -3.75 -38.21
C GLU A 290 20.61 -4.09 -38.37
N GLN A 291 20.03 -4.75 -37.37
CA GLN A 291 18.60 -5.05 -37.35
C GLN A 291 17.77 -3.76 -37.21
N PRO A 292 16.49 -3.75 -37.64
CA PRO A 292 15.55 -2.72 -37.23
C PRO A 292 15.47 -2.59 -35.70
N LEU A 293 15.02 -1.44 -35.21
CA LEU A 293 15.19 -1.06 -33.80
C LEU A 293 13.86 -0.86 -33.08
N LEU A 294 13.80 -1.35 -31.85
CA LEU A 294 12.76 -1.02 -30.87
C LEU A 294 13.36 0.01 -29.91
N VAL A 295 13.12 1.29 -30.17
CA VAL A 295 13.78 2.42 -29.50
C VAL A 295 13.02 2.77 -28.23
N VAL A 296 13.74 2.94 -27.13
CA VAL A 296 13.20 3.34 -25.83
C VAL A 296 13.85 4.66 -25.39
N GLY A 297 13.02 5.60 -24.93
CA GLY A 297 13.49 6.89 -24.43
C GLY A 297 13.64 7.97 -25.50
N ARG A 298 14.13 9.15 -25.07
CA ARG A 298 14.19 10.40 -25.85
C ARG A 298 15.61 10.83 -26.21
N LEU A 299 16.61 10.38 -25.46
CA LEU A 299 18.00 10.81 -25.53
C LEU A 299 18.80 9.96 -26.54
N ASN A 300 18.23 9.74 -27.73
CA ASN A 300 18.85 9.03 -28.84
C ASN A 300 18.50 9.68 -30.19
N ALA A 301 19.30 9.40 -31.23
CA ALA A 301 19.16 10.01 -32.55
C ALA A 301 17.79 9.75 -33.21
N PHE A 302 17.21 8.57 -32.99
CA PHE A 302 15.94 8.16 -33.58
C PHE A 302 14.77 8.95 -33.00
N ALA A 303 14.70 9.08 -31.68
CA ALA A 303 13.66 9.83 -30.98
C ALA A 303 13.70 11.32 -31.33
N ARG A 304 14.90 11.93 -31.40
CA ARG A 304 15.07 13.34 -31.80
C ARG A 304 14.61 13.65 -33.23
N LYS A 305 14.62 12.64 -34.11
CA LYS A 305 14.10 12.75 -35.48
C LYS A 305 12.59 12.53 -35.54
N ALA A 306 12.06 11.65 -34.70
CA ALA A 306 10.67 11.19 -34.77
C ALA A 306 9.69 12.00 -33.91
N PHE A 307 10.18 12.72 -32.91
CA PHE A 307 9.38 13.50 -31.97
C PHE A 307 9.87 14.94 -31.84
N THR A 308 8.95 15.82 -31.50
CA THR A 308 9.18 17.22 -31.12
C THR A 308 8.76 17.42 -29.66
N GLU A 309 9.19 18.52 -29.01
CA GLU A 309 8.76 18.79 -27.62
C GLU A 309 7.23 18.92 -27.49
N ALA A 310 6.55 19.44 -28.52
CA ALA A 310 5.09 19.56 -28.56
C ALA A 310 4.37 18.20 -28.47
N ASP A 311 5.01 17.10 -28.91
CA ASP A 311 4.43 15.76 -28.79
C ASP A 311 4.23 15.34 -27.31
N PHE A 312 4.98 15.93 -26.38
CA PHE A 312 5.05 15.53 -24.95
C PHE A 312 4.34 16.48 -23.97
N GLU A 313 3.88 17.66 -24.41
CA GLU A 313 3.36 18.72 -23.52
C GLU A 313 2.17 18.23 -22.66
N GLU A 314 1.28 17.44 -23.24
CA GLU A 314 0.01 16.98 -22.64
C GLU A 314 0.09 15.62 -21.95
N LEU A 315 1.24 14.93 -21.97
CA LEU A 315 1.33 13.56 -21.45
C LEU A 315 1.31 13.48 -19.91
N GLY A 316 1.45 14.61 -19.23
CA GLY A 316 1.68 14.63 -17.79
C GLY A 316 2.94 13.85 -17.42
N ASN A 317 2.96 13.28 -16.20
CA ASN A 317 4.11 12.51 -15.74
C ASN A 317 4.11 11.05 -16.21
N ASP A 318 2.95 10.51 -16.56
CA ASP A 318 2.73 9.07 -16.72
C ASP A 318 2.44 8.68 -18.18
N GLY A 319 2.03 9.65 -19.00
CA GLY A 319 1.69 9.40 -20.40
C GLY A 319 2.90 9.17 -21.30
N PHE A 320 2.64 8.50 -22.42
CA PHE A 320 3.65 8.08 -23.38
C PHE A 320 3.10 7.98 -24.80
N LEU A 321 4.03 7.84 -25.74
CA LEU A 321 3.80 7.65 -27.16
C LEU A 321 4.42 6.33 -27.62
N ILE A 322 3.74 5.64 -28.52
CA ILE A 322 4.28 4.51 -29.29
C ILE A 322 4.11 4.83 -30.77
N ARG A 323 5.22 4.98 -31.50
CA ARG A 323 5.20 5.46 -32.89
C ARG A 323 6.11 4.61 -33.77
N SER A 324 5.64 4.23 -34.94
CA SER A 324 6.48 3.66 -35.99
C SER A 324 7.19 4.78 -36.77
N SER A 325 8.49 4.63 -37.01
CA SER A 325 9.28 5.52 -37.86
C SER A 325 10.17 4.68 -38.77
N GLY A 326 9.88 4.65 -40.07
CA GLY A 326 10.51 3.68 -40.96
C GLY A 326 10.20 2.23 -40.50
N PRO A 327 11.23 1.37 -40.40
CA PRO A 327 11.09 0.02 -39.83
C PRO A 327 11.28 -0.03 -38.31
N HIS A 328 11.39 1.12 -37.64
CA HIS A 328 11.57 1.20 -36.20
C HIS A 328 10.24 1.40 -35.48
N ILE A 329 10.16 0.97 -34.23
CA ILE A 329 9.09 1.31 -33.29
C ILE A 329 9.76 2.06 -32.14
N LEU A 330 9.19 3.20 -31.74
CA LEU A 330 9.71 4.06 -30.69
C LEU A 330 8.71 4.16 -29.55
N ILE A 331 9.19 4.07 -28.31
CA ILE A 331 8.43 4.18 -27.07
C ILE A 331 9.06 5.28 -26.20
N ALA A 332 8.33 6.36 -25.94
CA ALA A 332 8.84 7.47 -25.16
C ALA A 332 7.72 8.20 -24.40
N GLY A 333 7.98 8.52 -23.13
CA GLY A 333 7.15 9.41 -22.32
C GLY A 333 7.86 10.74 -22.05
N ARG A 334 7.12 11.69 -21.47
CA ARG A 334 7.69 12.98 -21.05
C ARG A 334 8.73 12.81 -19.93
N THR A 335 8.50 11.85 -19.03
CA THR A 335 9.35 11.53 -17.90
C THR A 335 9.86 10.07 -18.00
N PRO A 336 10.88 9.69 -17.21
CA PRO A 336 11.30 8.29 -17.12
C PRO A 336 10.15 7.32 -16.78
N ARG A 337 9.28 7.70 -15.83
CA ARG A 337 8.10 6.92 -15.45
C ARG A 337 7.12 6.74 -16.61
N GLY A 338 6.88 7.79 -17.38
CA GLY A 338 6.06 7.70 -18.59
C GLY A 338 6.65 6.74 -19.62
N THR A 339 7.97 6.83 -19.89
CA THR A 339 8.66 5.90 -20.82
C THR A 339 8.54 4.45 -20.33
N MET A 340 8.80 4.22 -19.06
CA MET A 340 8.70 2.92 -18.41
C MET A 340 7.28 2.35 -18.45
N TYR A 341 6.24 3.16 -18.22
CA TYR A 341 4.85 2.76 -18.43
C TYR A 341 4.54 2.44 -19.89
N GLY A 342 5.13 3.17 -20.85
CA GLY A 342 5.00 2.86 -22.27
C GLY A 342 5.57 1.49 -22.63
N VAL A 343 6.71 1.13 -22.03
CA VAL A 343 7.30 -0.21 -22.19
C VAL A 343 6.39 -1.28 -21.58
N ASN A 344 5.91 -1.08 -20.34
CA ASN A 344 5.02 -2.03 -19.69
C ASN A 344 3.69 -2.20 -20.46
N TRP A 345 3.14 -1.11 -20.99
CA TRP A 345 1.97 -1.14 -21.87
C TRP A 345 2.24 -1.92 -23.15
N PHE A 346 3.40 -1.74 -23.77
CA PHE A 346 3.76 -2.49 -24.96
C PHE A 346 3.90 -4.00 -24.66
N LEU A 347 4.58 -4.36 -23.58
CA LEU A 347 4.72 -5.74 -23.13
C LEU A 347 3.35 -6.39 -22.83
N ASP A 348 2.46 -5.65 -22.18
CA ASP A 348 1.11 -6.11 -21.85
C ASP A 348 0.19 -6.16 -23.09
N ARG A 349 -0.08 -5.01 -23.71
CA ARG A 349 -1.10 -4.87 -24.75
C ARG A 349 -0.65 -5.33 -26.13
N LYS A 350 0.66 -5.35 -26.44
CA LYS A 350 1.17 -5.76 -27.75
C LYS A 350 1.77 -7.16 -27.75
N LEU A 351 2.40 -7.58 -26.64
CA LEU A 351 3.00 -8.91 -26.53
C LEU A 351 2.18 -9.89 -25.70
N GLY A 352 1.10 -9.45 -25.05
CA GLY A 352 0.15 -10.33 -24.37
C GLY A 352 0.58 -10.79 -22.98
N ILE A 353 1.60 -10.17 -22.38
CA ILE A 353 2.03 -10.50 -21.02
C ILE A 353 0.98 -10.01 -20.03
N ARG A 354 0.62 -10.84 -19.03
CA ARG A 354 -0.27 -10.42 -17.93
C ARG A 354 0.39 -10.56 -16.58
N TRP A 355 0.47 -9.46 -15.85
CA TRP A 355 1.01 -9.38 -14.50
C TRP A 355 -0.14 -9.52 -13.49
N LEU A 356 -0.57 -10.74 -13.23
CA LEU A 356 -1.82 -11.03 -12.50
C LEU A 356 -1.67 -10.84 -11.00
N ALA A 357 -0.57 -11.31 -10.43
CA ALA A 357 -0.20 -11.15 -9.02
C ALA A 357 1.35 -11.12 -8.90
N PRO A 358 1.92 -10.75 -7.73
CA PRO A 358 3.38 -10.72 -7.56
C PRO A 358 4.08 -12.05 -7.90
N ASP A 359 3.41 -13.16 -7.62
CA ASP A 359 3.87 -14.53 -7.89
C ASP A 359 3.29 -15.13 -9.19
N ALA A 360 2.49 -14.37 -9.94
CA ALA A 360 1.74 -14.87 -11.09
C ALA A 360 1.86 -13.95 -12.30
N THR A 361 2.71 -14.36 -13.24
CA THR A 361 2.78 -13.77 -14.58
C THR A 361 2.35 -14.78 -15.62
N ASN A 362 1.45 -14.40 -16.51
CA ASN A 362 1.17 -15.15 -17.73
C ASN A 362 2.04 -14.61 -18.87
N LEU A 363 2.97 -15.44 -19.34
CA LEU A 363 3.85 -15.15 -20.47
C LEU A 363 3.43 -16.03 -21.66
N PRO A 364 2.87 -15.46 -22.74
CA PRO A 364 2.55 -16.23 -23.93
C PRO A 364 3.83 -16.67 -24.66
N LEU A 365 3.78 -17.79 -25.38
CA LEU A 365 4.85 -18.24 -26.28
C LEU A 365 4.43 -18.01 -27.73
N THR A 366 4.99 -17.00 -28.38
CA THR A 366 4.66 -16.56 -29.75
C THR A 366 5.95 -16.44 -30.57
N PRO A 367 6.40 -17.51 -31.25
CA PRO A 367 7.68 -17.53 -31.98
C PRO A 367 7.83 -16.50 -33.11
N ASP A 368 6.70 -16.09 -33.70
CA ASP A 368 6.62 -15.13 -34.78
C ASP A 368 5.78 -13.94 -34.33
N ILE A 369 6.44 -12.82 -34.01
CA ILE A 369 5.78 -11.61 -33.52
C ILE A 369 5.82 -10.57 -34.63
N THR A 370 4.65 -10.31 -35.22
CA THR A 370 4.47 -9.28 -36.25
C THR A 370 3.48 -8.25 -35.75
N LEU A 371 3.91 -6.99 -35.72
CA LEU A 371 3.15 -5.85 -35.24
C LEU A 371 2.70 -4.98 -36.41
N PRO A 372 1.49 -4.39 -36.36
CA PRO A 372 1.07 -3.40 -37.34
C PRO A 372 1.85 -2.09 -37.15
N PHE A 373 1.65 -1.14 -38.05
CA PHE A 373 2.09 0.24 -37.84
C PHE A 373 1.55 0.80 -36.52
N GLN A 374 2.41 1.47 -35.75
CA GLN A 374 2.08 2.02 -34.43
C GLN A 374 1.91 3.55 -34.50
N HIS A 375 0.82 4.05 -33.93
CA HIS A 375 0.61 5.48 -33.67
C HIS A 375 -0.34 5.63 -32.48
N GLU A 376 0.22 5.52 -31.28
CA GLU A 376 -0.54 5.55 -30.04
C GLU A 376 -0.05 6.67 -29.12
N ARG A 377 -1.01 7.33 -28.49
CA ARG A 377 -0.81 8.23 -27.35
C ARG A 377 -1.65 7.68 -26.21
N GLN A 378 -1.04 7.54 -25.04
CA GLN A 378 -1.68 6.98 -23.85
C GLN A 378 -1.48 7.93 -22.68
N ILE A 379 -2.57 8.24 -21.97
CA ILE A 379 -2.61 9.11 -20.79
C ILE A 379 -3.61 8.46 -19.81
N PRO A 380 -3.26 8.26 -18.52
CA PRO A 380 -4.19 7.66 -17.56
C PRO A 380 -5.36 8.58 -17.25
N ARG A 381 -6.55 8.01 -16.98
CA ARG A 381 -7.70 8.80 -16.49
C ARG A 381 -7.47 9.40 -15.11
N PHE A 382 -6.87 8.64 -14.20
CA PHE A 382 -6.61 9.07 -12.83
C PHE A 382 -5.13 9.40 -12.66
N GLY A 383 -4.80 10.57 -12.12
CA GLY A 383 -3.42 11.02 -11.89
C GLY A 383 -2.74 10.32 -10.73
N PHE A 384 -3.48 10.11 -9.63
CA PHE A 384 -3.03 9.31 -8.47
C PHE A 384 -3.75 7.95 -8.50
N ARG A 385 -2.98 6.85 -8.49
CA ARG A 385 -3.49 5.48 -8.63
C ARG A 385 -2.81 4.55 -7.63
N GLU A 386 -3.55 4.10 -6.64
CA GLU A 386 -3.05 3.16 -5.63
C GLU A 386 -4.12 2.14 -5.21
N VAL A 387 -3.65 0.91 -4.99
CA VAL A 387 -4.36 -0.10 -4.22
C VAL A 387 -3.45 -0.44 -3.05
N LEU A 388 -3.92 -0.24 -1.82
CA LEU A 388 -3.20 -0.54 -0.60
C LEU A 388 -3.53 -1.97 -0.17
N SER A 389 -2.85 -2.96 -0.77
CA SER A 389 -2.98 -4.38 -0.45
C SER A 389 -1.61 -5.06 -0.51
N VAL A 390 -1.42 -6.20 0.18
CA VAL A 390 -0.12 -6.91 0.18
C VAL A 390 0.38 -7.19 -1.25
N GLU A 391 -0.51 -7.56 -2.16
CA GLU A 391 -0.18 -7.81 -3.57
C GLU A 391 0.28 -6.55 -4.28
N ALA A 392 -0.45 -5.46 -4.07
CA ALA A 392 -0.17 -4.19 -4.71
C ALA A 392 1.03 -3.46 -4.10
N GLU A 393 1.52 -3.85 -2.91
CA GLU A 393 2.78 -3.36 -2.35
C GLU A 393 4.04 -3.91 -3.03
N ASP A 394 3.93 -4.98 -3.82
CA ASP A 394 5.04 -5.40 -4.68
C ASP A 394 5.30 -4.32 -5.75
N LYS A 395 6.42 -3.62 -5.57
CA LYS A 395 6.80 -2.44 -6.36
C LYS A 395 6.94 -2.75 -7.85
N ALA A 396 7.40 -3.95 -8.21
CA ALA A 396 7.54 -4.34 -9.62
C ALA A 396 6.17 -4.64 -10.23
N TRP A 397 5.32 -5.41 -9.54
CA TRP A 397 3.96 -5.70 -9.98
C TRP A 397 3.10 -4.44 -10.11
N ARG A 398 3.18 -3.53 -9.15
CA ARG A 398 2.48 -2.23 -9.16
C ARG A 398 2.85 -1.39 -10.38
N GLN A 399 4.16 -1.28 -10.66
CA GLN A 399 4.70 -0.53 -11.79
C GLN A 399 4.30 -1.15 -13.14
N ARG A 400 4.29 -2.48 -13.23
CA ARG A 400 3.86 -3.24 -14.40
C ARG A 400 2.36 -3.11 -14.68
N ASN A 401 1.57 -2.86 -13.64
CA ASN A 401 0.14 -2.53 -13.73
C ASN A 401 -0.14 -1.01 -13.70
N LEU A 402 0.88 -0.19 -14.01
CA LEU A 402 0.76 1.25 -14.27
C LEU A 402 0.21 2.10 -13.11
N MET A 403 0.37 1.62 -11.87
CA MET A 403 0.03 2.36 -10.65
C MET A 403 1.23 3.12 -10.10
N ASN A 404 0.98 4.25 -9.42
CA ASN A 404 2.02 5.21 -9.03
C ASN A 404 1.94 5.73 -7.58
N GLY A 405 0.85 5.52 -6.85
CA GLY A 405 0.67 6.13 -5.53
C GLY A 405 1.52 5.48 -4.43
N GLU A 406 1.91 6.29 -3.45
CA GLU A 406 2.56 5.89 -2.21
C GLU A 406 2.05 6.77 -1.06
N SER A 407 0.86 6.44 -0.56
CA SER A 407 0.16 7.27 0.42
C SER A 407 0.31 6.79 1.86
N HIS A 408 0.20 5.50 2.17
CA HIS A 408 0.06 5.04 3.57
C HIS A 408 0.92 3.84 3.95
N GLY A 409 1.32 3.80 5.23
CA GLY A 409 1.81 2.62 5.93
C GLY A 409 2.79 1.74 5.13
N PRO A 410 2.42 0.50 4.76
CA PRO A 410 3.27 -0.42 4.00
C PRO A 410 3.84 0.15 2.69
N SER A 411 3.19 1.14 2.08
CA SER A 411 3.66 1.75 0.83
C SER A 411 5.00 2.47 0.97
N PHE A 412 5.40 2.89 2.18
CA PHE A 412 6.68 3.58 2.42
C PHE A 412 7.91 2.66 2.32
N GLN A 413 7.72 1.37 2.03
CA GLN A 413 8.83 0.45 1.81
C GLN A 413 9.76 0.93 0.68
N SER A 414 11.07 0.87 0.94
CA SER A 414 12.11 1.32 0.01
C SER A 414 11.96 0.64 -1.35
N SER A 415 12.07 1.43 -2.41
CA SER A 415 12.06 0.92 -3.78
C SER A 415 13.48 0.82 -4.36
N PRO A 416 13.73 -0.13 -5.29
CA PRO A 416 14.92 -0.07 -6.13
C PRO A 416 14.94 1.24 -6.93
N PRO A 417 16.12 1.86 -7.18
CA PRO A 417 16.19 3.13 -7.90
C PRO A 417 15.57 3.08 -9.31
N ALA A 418 15.64 1.93 -9.98
CA ALA A 418 15.05 1.73 -11.29
C ALA A 418 13.50 1.74 -11.30
N LEU A 419 12.86 1.71 -10.13
CA LEU A 419 11.41 1.74 -9.96
C LEU A 419 10.93 2.94 -9.11
N ASP A 420 11.84 3.67 -8.44
CA ASP A 420 11.51 4.70 -7.47
C ASP A 420 11.06 6.01 -8.14
N SER A 421 9.79 6.04 -8.53
CA SER A 421 9.13 7.20 -9.13
C SER A 421 7.72 7.40 -8.57
N TRP A 422 7.49 7.07 -7.31
CA TRP A 422 6.14 7.11 -6.72
C TRP A 422 5.61 8.53 -6.54
N ASP A 423 4.30 8.72 -6.72
CA ASP A 423 3.61 9.94 -6.38
C ASP A 423 3.41 10.01 -4.86
N ARG A 424 4.18 10.90 -4.23
CA ARG A 424 4.18 11.17 -2.79
C ARG A 424 3.47 12.48 -2.44
N SER A 425 2.74 13.06 -3.39
CA SER A 425 2.14 14.38 -3.22
C SER A 425 0.99 14.39 -2.22
N TRP A 426 0.36 13.25 -1.91
CA TRP A 426 -0.78 13.16 -1.00
C TRP A 426 -0.59 12.04 0.03
N ALA A 427 -0.95 12.35 1.28
CA ALA A 427 -0.96 11.50 2.47
C ALA A 427 0.32 10.71 2.83
N SER A 428 1.40 10.85 2.07
CA SER A 428 2.69 10.19 2.32
C SER A 428 3.34 10.51 3.67
N GLN A 429 4.43 9.82 3.99
CA GLN A 429 5.09 9.94 5.29
C GLN A 429 5.50 11.39 5.61
N GLY A 430 4.99 11.92 6.72
CA GLY A 430 5.33 13.25 7.23
C GLY A 430 4.48 14.41 6.68
N ILE A 431 3.55 14.15 5.75
CA ILE A 431 2.68 15.17 5.15
C ILE A 431 1.20 15.06 5.56
N ILE A 432 0.91 14.21 6.55
CA ILE A 432 -0.41 13.95 7.13
C ILE A 432 -0.37 14.18 8.64
N ALA A 433 -1.40 14.81 9.20
CA ALA A 433 -1.57 14.98 10.63
C ALA A 433 -3.05 15.08 11.01
N ASN A 434 -3.47 14.39 12.08
CA ASN A 434 -4.81 14.61 12.64
C ASN A 434 -4.83 15.84 13.59
N PHE A 435 -6.03 16.27 13.96
CA PHE A 435 -6.23 17.41 14.86
C PHE A 435 -5.41 17.34 16.15
N TYR A 436 -5.35 16.18 16.82
CA TYR A 436 -4.64 16.03 18.09
C TYR A 436 -3.12 15.83 17.94
N GLN A 437 -2.62 15.61 16.73
CA GLN A 437 -1.20 15.70 16.43
C GLN A 437 -0.77 17.14 16.17
N LEU A 438 -1.64 17.98 15.60
CA LEU A 438 -1.38 19.40 15.37
C LEU A 438 -1.56 20.21 16.65
N LEU A 439 -2.64 19.95 17.39
CA LEU A 439 -2.97 20.59 18.65
C LEU A 439 -3.21 19.51 19.72
N PRO A 440 -2.15 18.97 20.35
CA PRO A 440 -2.31 17.93 21.35
C PRO A 440 -3.13 18.39 22.57
N PRO A 441 -4.21 17.67 22.93
CA PRO A 441 -5.04 18.03 24.10
C PRO A 441 -4.23 18.15 25.39
N ALA A 442 -3.23 17.29 25.60
CA ALA A 442 -2.38 17.33 26.79
C ALA A 442 -1.58 18.63 26.92
N ILE A 443 -1.34 19.36 25.81
CA ILE A 443 -0.57 20.61 25.77
C ILE A 443 -1.51 21.81 25.85
N TYR A 444 -2.53 21.87 24.97
CA TYR A 444 -3.32 23.09 24.81
C TYR A 444 -4.61 23.09 25.64
N LYS A 445 -5.25 21.95 25.91
CA LYS A 445 -6.54 21.88 26.62
C LYS A 445 -6.51 22.49 28.03
N PRO A 446 -5.43 22.41 28.83
CA PRO A 446 -5.39 23.06 30.14
C PRO A 446 -5.55 24.59 30.09
N ALA A 447 -5.01 25.23 29.05
CA ALA A 447 -5.10 26.68 28.87
C ALA A 447 -6.30 27.10 28.00
N HIS A 448 -6.69 26.25 27.05
CA HIS A 448 -7.74 26.51 26.07
C HIS A 448 -8.75 25.34 26.03
N PRO A 449 -9.52 25.11 27.11
CA PRO A 449 -10.49 24.03 27.15
C PRO A 449 -11.60 24.18 26.10
N ASP A 450 -11.90 25.42 25.71
CA ASP A 450 -12.88 25.82 24.69
C ASP A 450 -12.46 25.47 23.25
N TRP A 451 -11.21 25.07 23.02
CA TRP A 451 -10.75 24.60 21.70
C TRP A 451 -11.21 23.18 21.38
N TYR A 452 -11.67 22.41 22.38
CA TYR A 452 -11.98 20.98 22.25
C TYR A 452 -13.47 20.74 22.50
N ALA A 453 -14.20 20.28 21.49
CA ALA A 453 -15.67 20.15 21.54
C ALA A 453 -16.12 18.81 20.96
N GLY A 454 -16.92 18.06 21.74
CA GLY A 454 -17.59 16.85 21.27
C GLY A 454 -16.67 15.78 20.68
N GLY A 455 -15.48 15.61 21.25
CA GLY A 455 -14.48 14.67 20.74
C GLY A 455 -13.61 15.20 19.60
N GLN A 456 -13.90 16.40 19.06
CA GLN A 456 -13.13 17.07 18.01
C GLN A 456 -12.61 18.45 18.49
N LEU A 457 -12.42 19.39 17.56
CA LEU A 457 -12.07 20.78 17.82
C LEU A 457 -13.28 21.71 17.65
N ALA A 458 -13.31 22.82 18.39
CA ALA A 458 -14.28 23.88 18.21
C ALA A 458 -13.94 24.68 16.94
N MET A 459 -14.43 24.22 15.79
CA MET A 459 -13.93 24.63 14.49
C MET A 459 -14.14 26.10 14.15
N MET A 460 -15.02 26.81 14.85
CA MET A 460 -15.23 28.26 14.68
C MET A 460 -14.40 29.13 15.64
N ASN A 461 -13.54 28.54 16.47
CA ASN A 461 -12.68 29.28 17.39
C ASN A 461 -11.47 29.91 16.66
N GLU A 462 -11.39 31.24 16.67
CA GLU A 462 -10.38 32.02 15.93
C GLU A 462 -8.95 31.82 16.44
N GLU A 463 -8.75 31.72 17.76
CA GLU A 463 -7.41 31.52 18.35
C GLU A 463 -6.88 30.13 18.04
N MET A 464 -7.75 29.11 18.11
CA MET A 464 -7.43 27.73 17.74
C MET A 464 -6.99 27.63 16.28
N ARG A 465 -7.74 28.27 15.36
CA ARG A 465 -7.39 28.30 13.93
C ARG A 465 -6.04 28.97 13.67
N ALA A 466 -5.77 30.08 14.37
CA ALA A 466 -4.50 30.79 14.25
C ALA A 466 -3.32 29.92 14.70
N GLU A 467 -3.47 29.21 15.83
CA GLU A 467 -2.42 28.32 16.34
C GLU A 467 -2.24 27.08 15.45
N MET A 468 -3.33 26.50 14.94
CA MET A 468 -3.22 25.40 13.97
C MET A 468 -2.45 25.84 12.72
N ALA A 469 -2.75 27.03 12.18
CA ALA A 469 -2.00 27.57 11.05
C ALA A 469 -0.52 27.76 11.36
N ARG A 470 -0.17 28.25 12.55
CA ARG A 470 1.23 28.38 13.00
C ARG A 470 1.95 27.03 13.02
N VAL A 471 1.32 25.99 13.59
CA VAL A 471 1.88 24.63 13.63
C VAL A 471 2.01 24.02 12.22
N VAL A 472 1.03 24.25 11.34
CA VAL A 472 1.10 23.79 9.94
C VAL A 472 2.23 24.48 9.18
N ILE A 473 2.41 25.80 9.37
CA ILE A 473 3.54 26.55 8.78
C ILE A 473 4.88 25.96 9.24
N GLU A 474 5.01 25.66 10.54
CA GLU A 474 6.21 25.04 11.11
C GLU A 474 6.52 23.69 10.46
N ARG A 475 5.52 22.82 10.32
CA ARG A 475 5.67 21.52 9.66
C ARG A 475 6.02 21.65 8.18
N LEU A 476 5.34 22.53 7.45
CA LEU A 476 5.61 22.75 6.03
C LEU A 476 7.01 23.32 5.77
N ARG A 477 7.55 24.17 6.66
CA ARG A 477 8.93 24.67 6.56
C ARG A 477 9.98 23.57 6.68
N ALA A 478 9.66 22.49 7.40
CA ALA A 478 10.55 21.33 7.55
C ALA A 478 10.52 20.39 6.34
N LEU A 479 9.56 20.55 5.42
CA LEU A 479 9.40 19.68 4.25
C LEU A 479 10.10 20.26 3.01
N PRO A 480 11.03 19.54 2.37
CA PRO A 480 11.61 19.96 1.11
C PRO A 480 10.52 19.99 0.02
N GLY A 481 10.45 21.08 -0.74
CA GLY A 481 9.53 21.15 -1.88
C GLY A 481 8.04 21.22 -1.51
N TYR A 482 7.66 21.84 -0.38
CA TYR A 482 6.27 21.94 0.12
C TYR A 482 5.18 22.29 -0.92
N ARG A 483 5.55 22.94 -2.04
CA ARG A 483 4.62 23.30 -3.13
C ARG A 483 4.10 22.10 -3.92
N SER A 484 4.82 20.98 -3.94
CA SER A 484 4.37 19.74 -4.59
C SER A 484 3.53 18.85 -3.69
N ILE A 485 3.28 19.25 -2.44
CA ILE A 485 2.62 18.44 -1.42
C ILE A 485 1.22 18.97 -1.12
N TRP A 486 0.29 18.05 -0.88
CA TRP A 486 -1.00 18.25 -0.27
C TRP A 486 -0.91 17.91 1.23
N PHE A 487 -0.64 18.92 2.07
CA PHE A 487 -0.52 18.68 3.51
C PHE A 487 -1.91 18.36 4.09
N SER A 488 -2.08 17.11 4.52
CA SER A 488 -3.38 16.54 4.84
C SER A 488 -3.69 16.71 6.32
N ILE A 489 -4.80 17.37 6.63
CA ILE A 489 -5.30 17.58 7.99
C ILE A 489 -6.50 16.67 8.20
N HIS A 490 -6.36 15.69 9.09
CA HIS A 490 -7.42 14.73 9.42
C HIS A 490 -8.24 15.19 10.63
N ASP A 491 -9.53 14.89 10.59
CA ASP A 491 -10.34 14.85 11.81
C ASP A 491 -9.99 13.65 12.70
N MET A 492 -10.61 13.55 13.87
CA MET A 492 -10.52 12.33 14.68
C MET A 492 -11.57 11.33 14.18
N ASP A 493 -11.20 10.05 14.08
CA ASP A 493 -11.98 8.98 13.44
C ASP A 493 -13.20 8.50 14.28
N TRP A 494 -13.91 9.42 14.92
CA TRP A 494 -15.14 9.20 15.68
C TRP A 494 -16.09 10.41 15.52
N GLY A 495 -17.27 10.37 16.15
CA GLY A 495 -18.31 11.39 16.00
C GLY A 495 -17.92 12.81 16.41
N TRP A 496 -18.84 13.75 16.22
CA TRP A 496 -18.69 15.13 16.67
C TRP A 496 -19.95 15.70 17.29
N ASP A 497 -19.91 15.96 18.60
CA ASP A 497 -20.93 16.76 19.27
C ASP A 497 -20.59 18.25 19.11
N MET A 498 -21.09 18.85 18.03
CA MET A 498 -20.76 20.22 17.63
C MET A 498 -20.98 21.24 18.76
N ASP A 499 -20.01 22.13 18.96
CA ASP A 499 -20.20 23.31 19.80
C ASP A 499 -21.23 24.26 19.16
N ALA A 500 -21.79 25.16 19.98
CA ALA A 500 -22.88 26.05 19.55
C ALA A 500 -22.52 26.94 18.36
N SER A 501 -21.26 27.41 18.27
CA SER A 501 -20.82 28.28 17.17
C SER A 501 -20.66 27.50 15.88
N SER A 502 -20.05 26.32 15.94
CA SER A 502 -19.94 25.41 14.79
C SER A 502 -21.31 24.95 14.31
N LYS A 503 -22.22 24.63 15.22
CA LYS A 503 -23.61 24.29 14.88
C LYS A 503 -24.33 25.46 14.21
N ALA A 504 -24.25 26.67 14.78
CA ALA A 504 -24.88 27.85 14.19
C ALA A 504 -24.34 28.18 12.80
N PHE A 505 -23.06 27.88 12.52
CA PHE A 505 -22.48 27.97 11.18
C PHE A 505 -23.06 26.89 10.26
N ALA A 506 -23.03 25.62 10.67
CA ALA A 506 -23.60 24.52 9.92
C ALA A 506 -25.08 24.76 9.55
N ASP A 507 -25.90 25.27 10.48
CA ASP A 507 -27.32 25.58 10.27
C ASP A 507 -27.57 26.60 9.13
N ARG A 508 -26.59 27.47 8.82
CA ARG A 508 -26.66 28.39 7.67
C ARG A 508 -26.29 27.75 6.33
N HIS A 509 -25.74 26.53 6.36
CA HIS A 509 -25.20 25.79 5.23
C HIS A 509 -25.86 24.40 5.10
N GLY A 510 -27.18 24.34 5.32
CA GLY A 510 -27.97 23.10 5.22
C GLY A 510 -27.91 22.19 6.46
N GLY A 511 -27.31 22.64 7.55
CA GLY A 511 -27.09 21.83 8.77
C GLY A 511 -25.92 20.85 8.67
N HIS A 512 -25.10 20.95 7.61
CA HIS A 512 -24.00 20.00 7.38
C HIS A 512 -22.76 20.34 8.21
N ALA A 513 -22.27 19.38 9.00
CA ALA A 513 -21.08 19.52 9.84
C ALA A 513 -19.78 19.71 9.04
N SER A 514 -19.79 19.39 7.75
CA SER A 514 -18.71 19.71 6.80
C SER A 514 -18.52 21.23 6.59
N ALA A 515 -19.54 22.07 6.84
CA ALA A 515 -19.46 23.51 6.66
C ALA A 515 -18.40 24.17 7.56
N PRO A 516 -18.46 24.04 8.91
CA PRO A 516 -17.41 24.58 9.78
C PRO A 516 -16.05 23.93 9.54
N ARG A 517 -16.01 22.64 9.13
CA ARG A 517 -14.77 21.94 8.74
C ARG A 517 -14.10 22.58 7.53
N LEU A 518 -14.86 22.85 6.47
CA LEU A 518 -14.37 23.47 5.25
C LEU A 518 -13.97 24.92 5.49
N ASP A 519 -14.78 25.68 6.23
CA ASP A 519 -14.48 27.07 6.58
C ASP A 519 -13.15 27.20 7.36
N MET A 520 -12.93 26.31 8.33
CA MET A 520 -11.64 26.21 9.03
C MET A 520 -10.48 25.92 8.08
N MET A 521 -10.63 24.98 7.13
CA MET A 521 -9.56 24.70 6.14
C MET A 521 -9.25 25.90 5.26
N ILE A 522 -10.27 26.63 4.81
CA ILE A 522 -10.11 27.84 4.00
C ILE A 522 -9.32 28.89 4.76
N ASP A 523 -9.67 29.12 6.03
CA ASP A 523 -8.97 30.11 6.86
C ASP A 523 -7.52 29.71 7.17
N ILE A 524 -7.28 28.44 7.53
CA ILE A 524 -5.93 27.93 7.76
C ILE A 524 -5.10 28.03 6.47
N ALA A 525 -5.65 27.61 5.33
CA ALA A 525 -4.96 27.71 4.04
C ALA A 525 -4.59 29.15 3.70
N ARG A 526 -5.50 30.11 3.96
CA ARG A 526 -5.24 31.55 3.78
C ARG A 526 -4.07 32.03 4.64
N ARG A 527 -4.03 31.68 5.93
CA ARG A 527 -2.93 32.06 6.85
C ARG A 527 -1.62 31.40 6.44
N VAL A 528 -1.63 30.10 6.16
CA VAL A 528 -0.44 29.34 5.74
C VAL A 528 0.14 29.94 4.46
N ARG A 529 -0.70 30.27 3.47
CA ARG A 529 -0.23 30.80 2.17
C ARG A 529 0.27 32.25 2.24
N ALA A 530 -0.12 33.02 3.25
CA ALA A 530 0.46 34.34 3.50
C ALA A 530 1.96 34.23 3.86
N GLU A 531 2.34 33.16 4.56
CA GLU A 531 3.73 32.89 4.99
C GLU A 531 4.48 31.96 4.02
N LEU A 532 3.77 31.03 3.38
CA LEU A 532 4.30 30.01 2.48
C LEU A 532 3.56 30.01 1.13
N PRO A 533 3.89 30.94 0.22
CA PRO A 533 3.21 31.06 -1.07
C PRO A 533 3.29 29.78 -1.90
N GLY A 534 2.13 29.28 -2.33
CA GLY A 534 2.03 28.04 -3.10
C GLY A 534 1.79 26.79 -2.25
N ALA A 535 1.69 26.90 -0.92
CA ALA A 535 1.28 25.80 -0.07
C ALA A 535 -0.13 25.31 -0.43
N ARG A 536 -0.32 23.99 -0.40
CA ARG A 536 -1.57 23.32 -0.69
C ARG A 536 -1.93 22.43 0.49
N LEU A 537 -3.20 22.41 0.87
CA LEU A 537 -3.70 21.61 1.98
C LEU A 537 -4.68 20.55 1.48
N ALA A 538 -4.93 19.53 2.29
CA ALA A 538 -5.99 18.58 2.04
C ALA A 538 -6.75 18.24 3.32
N PHE A 539 -7.99 17.76 3.17
CA PHE A 539 -8.75 17.20 4.28
C PHE A 539 -9.67 16.07 3.84
N ASN A 540 -9.93 15.14 4.75
CA ASN A 540 -10.88 14.06 4.57
C ASN A 540 -12.31 14.57 4.72
N ALA A 541 -13.21 14.12 3.84
CA ALA A 541 -14.64 14.14 4.09
C ALA A 541 -15.02 12.73 4.55
N TYR A 542 -15.35 12.58 5.84
CA TYR A 542 -15.38 11.29 6.53
C TYR A 542 -16.39 11.28 7.67
N HIS A 543 -17.09 10.16 7.87
CA HIS A 543 -18.15 10.02 8.89
C HIS A 543 -19.15 11.20 8.85
N TRP A 544 -19.14 12.02 9.89
CA TRP A 544 -20.03 13.16 10.08
C TRP A 544 -19.71 14.35 9.16
N SER A 545 -18.52 14.44 8.58
CA SER A 545 -18.12 15.51 7.65
C SER A 545 -18.34 15.14 6.17
N PHE A 546 -18.98 14.00 5.88
CA PHE A 546 -19.06 13.47 4.52
C PHE A 546 -19.95 14.28 3.58
N THR A 547 -21.13 14.72 4.01
CA THR A 547 -22.05 15.47 3.14
C THR A 547 -21.54 16.88 2.85
N PRO A 548 -21.39 17.31 1.58
CA PRO A 548 -20.87 18.64 1.25
C PRO A 548 -21.82 19.77 1.71
N PRO A 549 -21.28 20.94 2.14
CA PRO A 549 -22.09 22.03 2.65
C PRO A 549 -22.76 22.85 1.53
N GLU A 550 -23.93 23.42 1.82
CA GLU A 550 -24.64 24.27 0.87
C GLU A 550 -23.99 25.67 0.76
N GLY A 551 -23.95 26.24 -0.44
CA GLY A 551 -23.53 27.64 -0.65
C GLY A 551 -22.03 27.92 -0.45
N MET A 552 -21.18 26.89 -0.37
CA MET A 552 -19.72 27.02 -0.24
C MET A 552 -18.98 26.50 -1.47
N THR A 553 -17.71 26.87 -1.62
CA THR A 553 -16.81 26.39 -2.68
C THR A 553 -15.43 26.11 -2.09
N VAL A 554 -14.79 25.03 -2.53
CA VAL A 554 -13.45 24.64 -2.10
C VAL A 554 -12.42 25.34 -2.99
N PRO A 555 -11.50 26.15 -2.43
CA PRO A 555 -10.42 26.75 -3.20
C PRO A 555 -9.50 25.72 -3.86
N ASP A 556 -8.96 26.02 -5.05
CA ASP A 556 -8.14 25.09 -5.85
C ASP A 556 -6.81 24.66 -5.19
N HIS A 557 -6.40 25.35 -4.12
CA HIS A 557 -5.23 24.97 -3.30
C HIS A 557 -5.62 24.11 -2.08
N ILE A 558 -6.85 23.60 -2.06
CA ILE A 558 -7.35 22.61 -1.12
C ILE A 558 -7.84 21.39 -1.91
N LEU A 559 -7.37 20.21 -1.50
CA LEU A 559 -7.88 18.92 -1.97
C LEU A 559 -8.84 18.35 -0.94
N VAL A 560 -10.02 17.92 -1.38
CA VAL A 560 -10.95 17.15 -0.54
C VAL A 560 -10.85 15.69 -0.95
N TYR A 561 -10.76 14.78 0.02
CA TYR A 561 -10.80 13.35 -0.25
C TYR A 561 -11.93 12.66 0.51
N PRO A 562 -13.06 12.39 -0.17
CA PRO A 562 -14.14 11.59 0.39
C PRO A 562 -13.66 10.16 0.69
N MET A 563 -13.93 9.69 1.91
CA MET A 563 -13.62 8.35 2.41
C MET A 563 -14.90 7.51 2.52
N THR A 564 -15.05 6.46 1.71
CA THR A 564 -16.33 5.77 1.46
C THR A 564 -16.80 4.81 2.57
N ILE A 565 -16.61 5.16 3.84
CA ILE A 565 -16.86 4.29 5.00
C ILE A 565 -18.34 3.93 5.26
N HIS A 566 -19.29 4.56 4.57
CA HIS A 566 -20.72 4.24 4.69
C HIS A 566 -21.24 3.43 3.49
N VAL A 567 -20.32 2.88 2.70
CA VAL A 567 -20.67 2.15 1.48
C VAL A 567 -21.40 0.85 1.80
N ASN A 568 -22.43 0.56 1.01
CA ASN A 568 -22.97 -0.78 0.86
C ASN A 568 -22.54 -1.33 -0.51
N TYR A 569 -21.51 -2.18 -0.51
CA TYR A 569 -20.95 -2.77 -1.72
C TYR A 569 -21.86 -3.78 -2.42
N ARG A 570 -23.13 -3.94 -2.00
CA ARG A 570 -24.14 -4.59 -2.87
C ARG A 570 -24.29 -3.83 -4.19
N ASP A 571 -24.12 -2.50 -4.16
CA ASP A 571 -24.17 -1.61 -5.32
C ASP A 571 -22.87 -0.80 -5.47
N ALA A 572 -22.67 -0.21 -6.65
CA ALA A 572 -21.63 0.79 -6.87
C ALA A 572 -21.83 2.04 -5.98
N LEU A 573 -20.82 2.89 -5.83
CA LEU A 573 -20.86 4.10 -4.99
C LEU A 573 -21.99 5.08 -5.34
N ASN A 574 -22.55 5.02 -6.56
CA ASN A 574 -23.70 5.79 -7.01
C ASN A 574 -24.97 4.96 -7.25
N GLY A 575 -24.97 3.69 -6.87
CA GLY A 575 -26.12 2.80 -7.02
C GLY A 575 -27.19 3.02 -5.96
N SER A 576 -28.26 2.22 -6.02
CA SER A 576 -29.46 2.44 -5.22
C SER A 576 -29.23 2.34 -3.71
N ALA A 577 -28.42 1.37 -3.27
CA ALA A 577 -28.03 1.21 -1.87
C ALA A 577 -27.13 2.35 -1.36
N ASN A 578 -26.49 3.09 -2.28
CA ASN A 578 -25.54 4.16 -2.02
C ASN A 578 -26.02 5.53 -2.54
N ALA A 579 -27.32 5.73 -2.71
CA ALA A 579 -27.84 6.93 -3.38
C ALA A 579 -27.39 8.24 -2.71
N ALA A 580 -27.36 8.29 -1.38
CA ALA A 580 -26.86 9.43 -0.62
C ALA A 580 -25.34 9.62 -0.78
N LEU A 581 -24.56 8.53 -0.64
CA LEU A 581 -23.12 8.51 -0.83
C LEU A 581 -22.72 9.04 -2.23
N GLY A 582 -23.37 8.55 -3.27
CA GLY A 582 -23.14 8.98 -4.65
C GLY A 582 -23.48 10.45 -4.89
N LYS A 583 -24.61 10.92 -4.31
CA LYS A 583 -25.00 12.34 -4.36
C LYS A 583 -23.95 13.22 -3.69
N ASP A 584 -23.43 12.81 -2.54
CA ASP A 584 -22.48 13.59 -1.76
C ASP A 584 -21.11 13.66 -2.45
N ILE A 585 -20.62 12.56 -3.02
CA ILE A 585 -19.40 12.56 -3.85
C ILE A 585 -19.56 13.47 -5.08
N ALA A 586 -20.71 13.39 -5.78
CA ALA A 586 -21.00 14.28 -6.90
C ALA A 586 -21.11 15.75 -6.45
N GLY A 587 -21.60 16.00 -5.24
CA GLY A 587 -21.65 17.31 -4.62
C GLY A 587 -20.25 17.88 -4.34
N TRP A 588 -19.33 17.09 -3.80
CA TRP A 588 -17.92 17.48 -3.65
C TRP A 588 -17.27 17.77 -5.00
N ASN A 589 -17.49 16.92 -6.00
CA ASN A 589 -17.03 17.17 -7.37
C ASN A 589 -17.55 18.50 -7.91
N LYS A 590 -18.79 18.90 -7.58
CA LYS A 590 -19.34 20.19 -8.05
C LYS A 590 -18.66 21.41 -7.43
N ILE A 591 -18.22 21.33 -6.17
CA ILE A 591 -17.73 22.48 -5.42
C ILE A 591 -16.20 22.52 -5.25
N ALA A 592 -15.48 21.48 -5.67
CA ALA A 592 -14.03 21.37 -5.58
C ALA A 592 -13.38 21.06 -6.93
N ARG A 593 -12.17 21.57 -7.17
CA ARG A 593 -11.38 21.25 -8.38
C ARG A 593 -10.42 20.08 -8.22
N ASN A 594 -10.14 19.67 -6.98
CA ASN A 594 -9.24 18.56 -6.65
C ASN A 594 -9.94 17.60 -5.70
N VAL A 595 -10.43 16.48 -6.25
CA VAL A 595 -11.04 15.39 -5.49
C VAL A 595 -10.21 14.12 -5.68
N LEU A 596 -9.91 13.43 -4.58
CA LEU A 596 -9.28 12.11 -4.56
C LEU A 596 -10.17 11.16 -3.76
N ILE A 597 -10.52 10.01 -4.31
CA ILE A 597 -11.39 9.05 -3.62
C ILE A 597 -10.54 8.08 -2.80
N TRP A 598 -10.88 7.94 -1.52
CA TRP A 598 -10.38 6.87 -0.66
C TRP A 598 -11.49 5.84 -0.51
N ASP A 599 -11.29 4.66 -1.09
CA ASP A 599 -12.29 3.60 -1.18
C ASP A 599 -11.91 2.37 -0.34
N HIS A 600 -12.80 1.88 0.53
CA HIS A 600 -12.49 0.77 1.46
C HIS A 600 -12.81 -0.59 0.84
N ILE A 601 -11.95 -1.12 -0.01
CA ILE A 601 -12.29 -2.21 -0.96
C ILE A 601 -12.27 -3.63 -0.36
N THR A 602 -12.10 -3.79 0.96
CA THR A 602 -12.01 -5.08 1.65
C THR A 602 -12.97 -5.18 2.83
N ASN A 603 -13.17 -6.39 3.37
CA ASN A 603 -13.89 -6.61 4.61
C ASN A 603 -12.90 -6.69 5.79
N PHE A 604 -12.75 -5.61 6.55
CA PHE A 604 -11.89 -5.54 7.73
C PHE A 604 -12.40 -6.37 8.91
N ALA A 605 -13.65 -6.86 8.88
CA ALA A 605 -14.20 -7.80 9.85
C ALA A 605 -14.14 -9.26 9.37
N GLY A 606 -13.54 -9.53 8.21
CA GLY A 606 -13.41 -10.87 7.64
C GLY A 606 -12.61 -10.86 6.33
N PHE A 607 -11.29 -10.74 6.41
CA PHE A 607 -10.40 -10.74 5.22
C PHE A 607 -10.53 -12.03 4.41
N ILE A 608 -10.91 -13.13 5.05
CA ILE A 608 -11.14 -14.44 4.45
C ILE A 608 -12.63 -14.80 4.41
N GLN A 609 -13.53 -13.81 4.34
CA GLN A 609 -14.97 -14.02 4.15
C GLN A 609 -15.33 -13.73 2.68
N PRO A 610 -16.25 -14.50 2.06
CA PRO A 610 -16.77 -14.17 0.74
C PRO A 610 -17.34 -12.75 0.73
N THR A 611 -16.79 -11.87 -0.10
CA THR A 611 -17.08 -10.44 -0.12
C THR A 611 -17.39 -10.02 -1.57
N PRO A 612 -18.66 -10.11 -2.01
CA PRO A 612 -19.05 -9.87 -3.40
C PRO A 612 -19.07 -8.37 -3.73
N ASN A 613 -17.89 -7.75 -3.84
CA ASN A 613 -17.71 -6.32 -4.13
C ASN A 613 -16.92 -6.02 -5.42
N ILE A 614 -16.51 -7.04 -6.20
CA ILE A 614 -15.68 -6.88 -7.42
C ILE A 614 -16.39 -6.03 -8.50
N PHE A 615 -17.59 -6.42 -8.96
CA PHE A 615 -18.32 -5.65 -9.99
C PHE A 615 -18.78 -4.26 -9.49
N PRO A 616 -19.31 -4.12 -8.25
CA PRO A 616 -19.62 -2.83 -7.64
C PRO A 616 -18.43 -1.85 -7.63
N ILE A 617 -17.24 -2.30 -7.24
CA ILE A 617 -16.02 -1.46 -7.28
C ILE A 617 -15.69 -1.05 -8.71
N GLY A 618 -15.70 -1.99 -9.66
CA GLY A 618 -15.42 -1.67 -11.06
C GLY A 618 -16.37 -0.60 -11.63
N ARG A 619 -17.69 -0.76 -11.40
CA ARG A 619 -18.71 0.21 -11.82
C ARG A 619 -18.55 1.57 -11.11
N SER A 620 -18.08 1.54 -9.85
CA SER A 620 -17.78 2.76 -9.10
C SER A 620 -16.65 3.53 -9.74
N ILE A 621 -15.55 2.88 -10.13
CA ILE A 621 -14.43 3.53 -10.82
C ILE A 621 -14.87 4.12 -12.15
N GLN A 622 -15.69 3.41 -12.93
CA GLN A 622 -16.25 3.92 -14.18
C GLN A 622 -17.11 5.17 -13.99
N TRP A 623 -17.97 5.17 -12.97
CA TRP A 623 -18.75 6.35 -12.63
C TRP A 623 -17.88 7.51 -12.12
N LEU A 624 -16.91 7.24 -11.24
CA LEU A 624 -15.97 8.25 -10.74
C LEU A 624 -15.15 8.87 -11.89
N ALA A 625 -14.81 8.09 -12.92
CA ALA A 625 -14.15 8.59 -14.12
C ALA A 625 -15.02 9.59 -14.92
N SER A 626 -16.34 9.57 -14.77
CA SER A 626 -17.25 10.56 -15.37
C SER A 626 -17.30 11.90 -14.61
N LEU A 627 -16.71 11.97 -13.42
CA LEU A 627 -16.65 13.18 -12.59
C LEU A 627 -15.35 13.94 -12.85
N ASP A 628 -15.44 15.09 -13.53
CA ASP A 628 -14.29 15.86 -14.04
C ASP A 628 -13.21 16.21 -13.00
N HIS A 629 -13.60 16.42 -11.75
CA HIS A 629 -12.69 16.86 -10.68
C HIS A 629 -12.19 15.71 -9.79
N VAL A 630 -12.66 14.48 -10.03
CA VAL A 630 -12.07 13.28 -9.45
C VAL A 630 -10.80 12.93 -10.23
N GLY A 631 -9.65 13.31 -9.65
CA GLY A 631 -8.33 13.18 -10.25
C GLY A 631 -7.50 12.02 -9.69
N GLY A 632 -7.97 11.33 -8.65
CA GLY A 632 -7.22 10.24 -8.01
C GLY A 632 -8.11 9.23 -7.31
N TYR A 633 -7.57 8.01 -7.15
CA TYR A 633 -8.22 6.91 -6.45
C TYR A 633 -7.18 6.14 -5.63
N MET A 634 -7.50 5.88 -4.37
CA MET A 634 -6.79 4.98 -3.48
C MET A 634 -7.78 3.95 -2.94
N GLY A 635 -7.58 2.67 -3.28
CA GLY A 635 -8.36 1.56 -2.76
C GLY A 635 -7.67 0.93 -1.55
N GLU A 636 -8.21 1.13 -0.34
CA GLU A 636 -7.72 0.53 0.89
C GLU A 636 -8.17 -0.93 1.00
N GLY A 637 -7.24 -1.86 0.74
CA GLY A 637 -7.46 -3.30 0.75
C GLY A 637 -6.83 -3.99 1.96
N SER A 638 -6.59 -5.29 1.82
CA SER A 638 -5.94 -6.13 2.83
C SER A 638 -4.42 -5.88 2.90
N PHE A 639 -4.00 -4.70 3.33
CA PHE A 639 -2.58 -4.28 3.37
C PHE A 639 -1.73 -5.00 4.41
N ASN A 640 -2.36 -5.71 5.36
CA ASN A 640 -1.70 -6.32 6.51
C ASN A 640 -1.79 -7.86 6.55
N THR A 641 -2.36 -8.49 5.52
CA THR A 641 -2.40 -9.95 5.35
C THR A 641 -2.43 -10.35 3.87
N PRO A 642 -1.61 -11.32 3.44
CA PRO A 642 -1.79 -11.97 2.14
C PRO A 642 -2.98 -12.94 2.20
N GLY A 643 -3.38 -13.43 1.03
CA GLY A 643 -4.38 -14.50 0.89
C GLY A 643 -5.81 -14.09 1.25
N ALA A 644 -6.08 -12.78 1.36
CA ALA A 644 -7.44 -12.29 1.52
C ALA A 644 -8.30 -12.61 0.29
N GLU A 645 -9.61 -12.68 0.49
CA GLU A 645 -10.58 -13.10 -0.53
C GLU A 645 -10.43 -12.28 -1.82
N PHE A 646 -10.12 -12.97 -2.92
CA PHE A 646 -9.87 -12.43 -4.26
C PHE A 646 -9.05 -11.12 -4.32
N ALA A 647 -8.13 -10.91 -3.38
CA ALA A 647 -7.38 -9.65 -3.28
C ALA A 647 -6.56 -9.36 -4.55
N SER A 648 -5.88 -10.36 -5.12
CA SER A 648 -5.13 -10.21 -6.38
C SER A 648 -6.03 -9.86 -7.57
N LEU A 649 -7.18 -10.53 -7.71
CA LEU A 649 -8.16 -10.24 -8.77
C LEU A 649 -8.67 -8.81 -8.65
N ARG A 650 -9.07 -8.40 -7.45
CA ARG A 650 -9.57 -7.06 -7.15
C ARG A 650 -8.53 -5.99 -7.46
N ALA A 651 -7.30 -6.16 -6.95
CA ALA A 651 -6.20 -5.22 -7.22
C ALA A 651 -5.88 -5.11 -8.71
N TRP A 652 -5.87 -6.24 -9.43
CA TRP A 652 -5.61 -6.25 -10.86
C TRP A 652 -6.72 -5.52 -11.64
N VAL A 653 -8.00 -5.86 -11.43
CA VAL A 653 -9.13 -5.19 -12.09
C VAL A 653 -9.14 -3.69 -11.83
N ILE A 654 -8.93 -3.26 -10.57
CA ILE A 654 -8.82 -1.85 -10.22
C ILE A 654 -7.69 -1.19 -11.01
N ALA A 655 -6.49 -1.77 -11.04
CA ALA A 655 -5.36 -1.20 -11.76
C ALA A 655 -5.65 -1.00 -13.26
N ARG A 656 -6.39 -1.92 -13.90
CA ARG A 656 -6.82 -1.79 -15.30
C ARG A 656 -7.73 -0.57 -15.48
N LEU A 657 -8.76 -0.45 -14.63
CA LEU A 657 -9.78 0.59 -14.73
C LEU A 657 -9.24 1.98 -14.32
N LEU A 658 -8.23 2.05 -13.45
CA LEU A 658 -7.58 3.31 -13.09
C LEU A 658 -6.74 3.90 -14.24
N TRP A 659 -6.27 3.08 -15.18
CA TRP A 659 -5.67 3.58 -16.40
C TRP A 659 -6.74 3.90 -17.45
N ASP A 660 -7.56 2.90 -17.77
CA ASP A 660 -8.59 2.94 -18.80
C ASP A 660 -9.92 2.41 -18.24
N PRO A 661 -10.84 3.31 -17.83
CA PRO A 661 -12.12 2.96 -17.24
C PRO A 661 -13.12 2.42 -18.26
N GLU A 662 -12.88 2.51 -19.57
CA GLU A 662 -13.84 2.04 -20.59
C GLU A 662 -13.84 0.52 -20.77
N GLN A 663 -12.89 -0.18 -20.13
CA GLN A 663 -12.81 -1.64 -20.18
C GLN A 663 -14.02 -2.32 -19.54
N ASP A 664 -14.44 -3.43 -20.15
CA ASP A 664 -15.52 -4.27 -19.65
C ASP A 664 -15.07 -5.09 -18.43
N ILE A 665 -15.79 -4.96 -17.32
CA ILE A 665 -15.41 -5.55 -16.03
C ILE A 665 -15.55 -7.08 -16.06
N ASP A 666 -16.57 -7.60 -16.73
CA ASP A 666 -16.79 -9.05 -16.87
C ASP A 666 -15.66 -9.68 -17.69
N GLU A 667 -15.23 -9.02 -18.76
CA GLU A 667 -14.09 -9.46 -19.58
C GLU A 667 -12.77 -9.40 -18.82
N LEU A 668 -12.56 -8.39 -17.97
CA LEU A 668 -11.39 -8.34 -17.09
C LEU A 668 -11.39 -9.49 -16.08
N VAL A 669 -12.53 -9.77 -15.43
CA VAL A 669 -12.65 -10.91 -14.50
C VAL A 669 -12.39 -12.22 -15.24
N ARG A 670 -12.97 -12.40 -16.44
CA ARG A 670 -12.77 -13.58 -17.28
C ARG A 670 -11.29 -13.75 -17.64
N GLU A 671 -10.64 -12.72 -18.14
CA GLU A 671 -9.23 -12.73 -18.54
C GLU A 671 -8.31 -13.09 -17.36
N PHE A 672 -8.55 -12.49 -16.19
CA PHE A 672 -7.80 -12.83 -14.98
C PHE A 672 -7.99 -14.29 -14.61
N CYS A 673 -9.24 -14.76 -14.55
CA CYS A 673 -9.54 -16.12 -14.11
C CYS A 673 -8.95 -17.18 -15.04
N GLU A 674 -9.05 -16.99 -16.36
CA GLU A 674 -8.45 -17.87 -17.37
C GLU A 674 -6.93 -18.00 -17.19
N ALA A 675 -6.25 -16.88 -16.96
CA ALA A 675 -4.79 -16.88 -16.83
C ALA A 675 -4.30 -17.31 -15.42
N TYR A 676 -5.07 -17.02 -14.37
CA TYR A 676 -4.69 -17.23 -12.98
C TYR A 676 -5.08 -18.62 -12.44
N TYR A 677 -6.26 -19.13 -12.82
CA TYR A 677 -6.81 -20.42 -12.38
C TYR A 677 -6.79 -21.52 -13.45
N GLY A 678 -6.51 -21.18 -14.72
CA GLY A 678 -6.36 -22.16 -15.79
C GLY A 678 -7.64 -22.99 -16.01
N PRO A 679 -7.57 -24.33 -16.02
CA PRO A 679 -8.74 -25.20 -16.23
C PRO A 679 -9.94 -24.92 -15.31
N ALA A 680 -9.71 -24.42 -14.09
CA ALA A 680 -10.77 -24.09 -13.14
C ALA A 680 -11.50 -22.75 -13.42
N ALA A 681 -11.05 -21.97 -14.41
CA ALA A 681 -11.52 -20.61 -14.62
C ALA A 681 -13.05 -20.50 -14.74
N SER A 682 -13.69 -21.41 -15.48
CA SER A 682 -15.15 -21.36 -15.68
C SER A 682 -15.94 -21.54 -14.38
N ASP A 683 -15.53 -22.46 -13.50
CA ASP A 683 -16.19 -22.68 -12.20
C ASP A 683 -15.96 -21.48 -11.25
N ILE A 684 -14.77 -20.88 -11.28
CA ILE A 684 -14.46 -19.70 -10.47
C ILE A 684 -15.24 -18.46 -10.94
N ILE A 685 -15.33 -18.23 -12.25
CA ILE A 685 -16.16 -17.15 -12.82
C ILE A 685 -17.62 -17.36 -12.46
N GLU A 686 -18.10 -18.60 -12.53
CA GLU A 686 -19.47 -18.93 -12.14
C GLU A 686 -19.72 -18.67 -10.65
N TYR A 687 -18.78 -19.02 -9.77
CA TYR A 687 -18.86 -18.70 -8.34
C TYR A 687 -18.89 -17.18 -8.09
N ILE A 688 -18.02 -16.43 -8.78
CA ILE A 688 -17.98 -14.96 -8.69
C ILE A 688 -19.30 -14.34 -9.18
N ARG A 689 -19.94 -14.88 -10.23
CA ARG A 689 -21.26 -14.39 -10.63
C ARG A 689 -22.34 -14.76 -9.63
N PHE A 690 -22.30 -16.00 -9.13
CA PHE A 690 -23.28 -16.55 -8.22
C PHE A 690 -23.38 -15.77 -6.90
N TYR A 691 -22.27 -15.52 -6.19
CA TYR A 691 -22.34 -14.81 -4.91
C TYR A 691 -22.71 -13.32 -5.03
N HIS A 692 -22.45 -12.69 -6.18
CA HIS A 692 -22.87 -11.33 -6.52
C HIS A 692 -24.36 -11.26 -6.80
N ASP A 693 -24.89 -12.22 -7.56
CA ASP A 693 -26.34 -12.38 -7.76
C ASP A 693 -27.03 -12.70 -6.42
N LYS A 694 -26.45 -13.57 -5.59
CA LYS A 694 -27.01 -13.96 -4.30
C LYS A 694 -27.20 -12.77 -3.37
N ILE A 695 -26.16 -11.94 -3.17
CA ILE A 695 -26.28 -10.76 -2.29
C ILE A 695 -27.25 -9.71 -2.86
N SER A 696 -27.37 -9.60 -4.18
CA SER A 696 -28.30 -8.65 -4.81
C SER A 696 -29.78 -8.95 -4.50
N ARG A 697 -30.07 -10.19 -4.08
CA ARG A 697 -31.41 -10.68 -3.72
C ARG A 697 -31.67 -10.67 -2.20
N THR A 698 -30.72 -10.19 -1.41
CA THR A 698 -30.89 -10.04 0.05
C THR A 698 -30.93 -8.57 0.45
N ASP A 699 -31.38 -8.34 1.67
CA ASP A 699 -31.34 -7.04 2.34
C ASP A 699 -30.04 -6.84 3.15
N ASP A 700 -29.04 -7.70 2.94
CA ASP A 700 -27.74 -7.57 3.59
C ASP A 700 -27.07 -6.23 3.23
N VAL A 701 -26.35 -5.68 4.20
CA VAL A 701 -25.50 -4.52 3.99
C VAL A 701 -24.05 -5.01 3.93
N LEU A 702 -23.44 -4.89 2.74
CA LEU A 702 -22.03 -5.23 2.54
C LEU A 702 -21.15 -4.02 2.82
N ALA A 703 -20.93 -3.73 4.10
CA ALA A 703 -20.04 -2.66 4.54
C ALA A 703 -18.57 -3.10 4.56
N GLU A 704 -17.67 -2.16 4.79
CA GLU A 704 -16.23 -2.38 5.01
C GLU A 704 -15.94 -3.27 6.24
N LYS A 705 -16.91 -3.42 7.15
CA LYS A 705 -16.88 -4.39 8.25
C LYS A 705 -18.17 -5.19 8.28
N THR A 706 -18.17 -6.33 7.62
CA THR A 706 -19.35 -7.21 7.56
C THR A 706 -19.10 -8.51 8.30
N THR A 707 -20.03 -8.87 9.19
CA THR A 707 -20.00 -10.09 9.99
C THR A 707 -20.45 -11.32 9.18
N VAL A 708 -20.24 -12.53 9.72
CA VAL A 708 -20.48 -13.82 9.03
C VAL A 708 -21.95 -14.28 9.02
N ASP A 709 -22.82 -13.53 9.68
CA ASP A 709 -24.25 -13.82 9.87
C ASP A 709 -25.15 -13.30 8.74
N MET A 710 -24.56 -12.88 7.61
CA MET A 710 -25.32 -12.42 6.44
C MET A 710 -26.34 -13.46 5.95
N ALA A 711 -27.49 -12.97 5.50
CA ALA A 711 -28.57 -13.79 4.94
C ALA A 711 -28.16 -14.48 3.63
N MET A 712 -27.21 -13.91 2.87
CA MET A 712 -26.69 -14.53 1.65
C MET A 712 -26.02 -15.89 1.88
N PHE A 713 -25.55 -16.16 3.10
CA PHE A 713 -24.92 -17.42 3.48
C PHE A 713 -25.95 -18.45 3.96
N ASP A 714 -26.89 -18.78 3.08
CA ASP A 714 -27.92 -19.80 3.34
C ASP A 714 -27.52 -21.18 2.79
N ALA A 715 -28.44 -22.15 2.89
CA ALA A 715 -28.21 -23.51 2.38
C ALA A 715 -27.91 -23.56 0.88
N GLU A 716 -28.53 -22.68 0.07
CA GLU A 716 -28.28 -22.62 -1.37
C GLU A 716 -26.85 -22.16 -1.66
N PHE A 717 -26.39 -21.11 -0.95
CA PHE A 717 -25.02 -20.63 -1.04
C PHE A 717 -24.02 -21.73 -0.73
N VAL A 718 -24.15 -22.40 0.42
CA VAL A 718 -23.24 -23.47 0.84
C VAL A 718 -23.21 -24.60 -0.19
N LYS A 719 -24.37 -25.09 -0.62
CA LYS A 719 -24.47 -26.17 -1.60
C LYS A 719 -23.82 -25.82 -2.92
N ARG A 720 -24.13 -24.63 -3.47
CA ARG A 720 -23.65 -24.24 -4.79
C ARG A 720 -22.17 -23.90 -4.78
N ALA A 721 -21.71 -23.14 -3.79
CA ALA A 721 -20.32 -22.76 -3.66
C ALA A 721 -19.42 -23.99 -3.44
N ASP A 722 -19.77 -24.90 -2.53
CA ASP A 722 -18.97 -26.10 -2.26
C ASP A 722 -18.88 -26.99 -3.52
N SER A 723 -19.99 -27.14 -4.26
CA SER A 723 -20.01 -27.91 -5.52
C SER A 723 -19.17 -27.28 -6.63
N LEU A 724 -19.16 -25.95 -6.79
CA LEU A 724 -18.33 -25.26 -7.77
C LEU A 724 -16.84 -25.43 -7.44
N PHE A 725 -16.48 -25.31 -6.16
CA PHE A 725 -15.09 -25.51 -5.74
C PHE A 725 -14.64 -26.97 -5.84
N ASP A 726 -15.52 -27.95 -5.62
CA ASP A 726 -15.18 -29.37 -5.85
C ASP A 726 -14.82 -29.63 -7.32
N LYS A 727 -15.58 -29.07 -8.27
CA LYS A 727 -15.28 -29.16 -9.71
C LYS A 727 -13.98 -28.44 -10.05
N ALA A 728 -13.82 -27.21 -9.56
CA ALA A 728 -12.63 -26.40 -9.76
C ALA A 728 -11.38 -27.15 -9.29
N GLU A 729 -11.35 -27.63 -8.04
CA GLU A 729 -10.21 -28.34 -7.46
C GLU A 729 -9.91 -29.66 -8.19
N ALA A 730 -10.94 -30.40 -8.62
CA ALA A 730 -10.76 -31.61 -9.40
C ALA A 730 -10.07 -31.34 -10.75
N SER A 731 -10.40 -30.22 -11.41
CA SER A 731 -9.84 -29.85 -12.72
C SER A 731 -8.36 -29.44 -12.69
N VAL A 732 -7.83 -29.05 -11.52
CA VAL A 732 -6.46 -28.52 -11.39
C VAL A 732 -5.53 -29.34 -10.51
N ARG A 733 -5.98 -30.51 -10.02
CA ARG A 733 -5.19 -31.37 -9.13
C ARG A 733 -3.82 -31.72 -9.71
N GLY A 734 -2.76 -31.53 -8.93
CA GLY A 734 -1.37 -31.76 -9.32
C GLY A 734 -0.80 -30.73 -10.31
N THR A 735 -1.58 -29.71 -10.69
CA THR A 735 -1.11 -28.62 -11.54
C THR A 735 -0.64 -27.43 -10.71
N ARG A 736 0.04 -26.47 -11.35
CA ARG A 736 0.45 -25.21 -10.71
C ARG A 736 -0.73 -24.35 -10.20
N TYR A 737 -1.97 -24.65 -10.62
CA TYR A 737 -3.16 -23.87 -10.26
C TYR A 737 -3.84 -24.36 -8.97
N GLU A 738 -3.48 -25.55 -8.49
CA GLU A 738 -4.17 -26.20 -7.35
C GLU A 738 -4.21 -25.32 -6.10
N ALA A 739 -3.06 -24.79 -5.68
CA ALA A 739 -2.96 -23.96 -4.48
C ALA A 739 -3.83 -22.70 -4.59
N ARG A 740 -3.93 -22.09 -5.77
CA ARG A 740 -4.73 -20.88 -6.01
C ARG A 740 -6.22 -21.16 -5.87
N VAL A 741 -6.69 -22.30 -6.40
CA VAL A 741 -8.08 -22.73 -6.25
C VAL A 741 -8.39 -23.06 -4.79
N GLN A 742 -7.47 -23.72 -4.07
CA GLN A 742 -7.61 -24.00 -2.64
C GLN A 742 -7.69 -22.70 -1.81
N THR A 743 -6.88 -21.69 -2.13
CA THR A 743 -6.98 -20.35 -1.52
C THR A 743 -8.31 -19.67 -1.84
N ALA A 744 -8.84 -19.81 -3.06
CA ALA A 744 -10.14 -19.25 -3.42
C ALA A 744 -11.32 -19.96 -2.73
N ARG A 745 -11.19 -21.26 -2.39
CA ARG A 745 -12.19 -22.03 -1.62
C ARG A 745 -12.21 -21.65 -0.13
N MET A 746 -11.05 -21.30 0.43
CA MET A 746 -10.86 -21.04 1.87
C MET A 746 -11.95 -20.12 2.47
N PRO A 747 -12.40 -19.02 1.84
CA PRO A 747 -13.47 -18.20 2.37
C PRO A 747 -14.81 -18.92 2.55
N VAL A 748 -15.16 -19.85 1.67
CA VAL A 748 -16.38 -20.67 1.80
C VAL A 748 -16.27 -21.61 3.00
N ASP A 749 -15.11 -22.24 3.18
CA ASP A 749 -14.85 -23.10 4.34
C ASP A 749 -14.85 -22.33 5.66
N TYR A 750 -14.37 -21.08 5.68
CA TYR A 750 -14.44 -20.21 6.86
C TYR A 750 -15.89 -20.02 7.32
N VAL A 751 -16.80 -19.66 6.41
CA VAL A 751 -18.24 -19.49 6.70
C VAL A 751 -18.85 -20.80 7.20
N ILE A 752 -18.57 -21.91 6.51
CA ILE A 752 -19.13 -23.24 6.85
C ILE A 752 -18.64 -23.73 8.21
N LEU A 753 -17.35 -23.58 8.53
CA LEU A 753 -16.79 -24.03 9.80
C LEU A 753 -17.28 -23.18 10.99
N LEU A 754 -17.42 -21.86 10.79
CA LEU A 754 -17.86 -20.95 11.83
C LEU A 754 -19.34 -21.12 12.17
N ARG A 755 -20.19 -21.43 11.18
CA ARG A 755 -21.64 -21.66 11.32
C ARG A 755 -22.03 -23.14 11.19
N ARG A 756 -21.11 -24.07 11.50
CA ARG A 756 -21.24 -25.51 11.18
C ARG A 756 -22.49 -26.19 11.71
N ASN A 757 -22.98 -25.81 12.90
CA ASN A 757 -24.13 -26.46 13.52
C ASN A 757 -25.43 -26.07 12.80
N GLU A 758 -25.57 -24.81 12.41
CA GLU A 758 -26.68 -24.35 11.56
C GLU A 758 -26.74 -25.15 10.24
N TYR A 759 -25.58 -25.39 9.61
CA TYR A 759 -25.53 -26.15 8.36
C TYR A 759 -25.69 -27.67 8.55
N SER A 760 -25.27 -28.23 9.68
CA SER A 760 -25.51 -29.64 10.03
C SER A 760 -27.00 -29.91 10.23
N ASP A 761 -27.76 -28.96 10.79
CA ASP A 761 -29.23 -29.02 10.87
C ASP A 761 -29.89 -28.93 9.48
N LEU A 762 -29.21 -28.29 8.52
CA LEU A 762 -29.66 -28.15 7.12
C LEU A 762 -29.06 -29.20 6.17
N LYS A 763 -28.48 -30.28 6.70
CA LYS A 763 -27.74 -31.31 5.91
C LYS A 763 -28.52 -31.87 4.72
N ASP A 764 -29.83 -32.06 4.85
CA ASP A 764 -30.68 -32.58 3.77
C ASP A 764 -30.83 -31.57 2.62
N GLN A 765 -30.77 -30.27 2.92
CA GLN A 765 -30.86 -29.20 1.92
C GLN A 765 -29.51 -29.02 1.20
N ILE A 766 -28.41 -28.98 1.96
CA ILE A 766 -27.06 -28.76 1.43
C ILE A 766 -26.46 -30.02 0.79
N GLY A 767 -26.87 -31.21 1.21
CA GLY A 767 -26.47 -32.51 0.65
C GLY A 767 -25.27 -33.18 1.35
N PHE A 768 -24.81 -32.66 2.48
CA PHE A 768 -23.74 -33.25 3.31
C PHE A 768 -23.87 -32.80 4.77
N ASP A 769 -23.26 -33.54 5.70
CA ASP A 769 -23.26 -33.20 7.13
C ASP A 769 -21.91 -32.59 7.53
N VAL A 770 -21.91 -31.28 7.78
CA VAL A 770 -20.70 -30.52 8.14
C VAL A 770 -20.00 -31.09 9.37
N ASN A 771 -20.76 -31.58 10.36
CA ASN A 771 -20.17 -32.12 11.60
C ASN A 771 -19.47 -33.46 11.37
N THR A 772 -19.96 -34.26 10.41
CA THR A 772 -19.29 -35.51 10.02
C THR A 772 -17.96 -35.22 9.31
N ASP A 773 -17.91 -34.20 8.45
CA ASP A 773 -16.72 -33.88 7.65
C ASP A 773 -15.80 -32.80 8.25
N LYS A 774 -16.14 -32.28 9.45
CA LYS A 774 -15.48 -31.14 10.12
C LYS A 774 -13.95 -31.26 10.13
N ASN A 775 -13.43 -32.44 10.46
CA ASN A 775 -11.98 -32.64 10.57
C ASN A 775 -11.27 -32.55 9.21
N GLN A 776 -11.87 -33.11 8.14
CA GLN A 776 -11.30 -33.04 6.80
C GLN A 776 -11.38 -31.61 6.24
N ARG A 777 -12.52 -30.93 6.45
CA ARG A 777 -12.73 -29.53 6.05
C ARG A 777 -11.79 -28.59 6.79
N SER A 778 -11.63 -28.77 8.09
CA SER A 778 -10.66 -28.02 8.92
C SER A 778 -9.23 -28.25 8.44
N ALA A 779 -8.85 -29.50 8.14
CA ALA A 779 -7.50 -29.82 7.66
C ALA A 779 -7.19 -29.14 6.31
N ARG A 780 -8.11 -29.16 5.33
CA ARG A 780 -7.90 -28.46 4.05
C ARG A 780 -7.91 -26.94 4.22
N PHE A 781 -8.77 -26.40 5.09
CA PHE A 781 -8.83 -24.97 5.40
C PHE A 781 -7.49 -24.49 5.96
N TRP A 782 -6.97 -25.14 7.00
CA TRP A 782 -5.68 -24.76 7.60
C TRP A 782 -4.49 -25.00 6.68
N LYS A 783 -4.55 -25.99 5.79
CA LYS A 783 -3.55 -26.18 4.73
C LYS A 783 -3.55 -24.97 3.77
N ALA A 784 -4.72 -24.54 3.29
CA ALA A 784 -4.84 -23.39 2.39
C ALA A 784 -4.37 -22.09 3.07
N ILE A 785 -4.74 -21.87 4.33
CA ILE A 785 -4.29 -20.73 5.17
C ILE A 785 -2.76 -20.67 5.22
N SER A 786 -2.12 -21.81 5.52
CA SER A 786 -0.66 -21.92 5.59
C SER A 786 0.00 -21.69 4.23
N GLN A 787 -0.53 -22.30 3.17
CA GLN A 787 0.00 -22.16 1.80
C GLN A 787 -0.11 -20.73 1.26
N ALA A 788 -1.20 -20.02 1.56
CA ALA A 788 -1.42 -18.63 1.17
C ALA A 788 -0.69 -17.62 2.08
N GLY A 789 -0.12 -18.09 3.20
CA GLY A 789 0.62 -17.26 4.15
C GLY A 789 -0.26 -16.28 4.94
N VAL A 790 -1.56 -16.55 5.08
CA VAL A 790 -2.51 -15.63 5.75
C VAL A 790 -2.05 -15.34 7.18
N THR A 791 -1.93 -14.06 7.52
CA THR A 791 -1.44 -13.61 8.84
C THR A 791 -2.54 -13.03 9.71
N GLN A 792 -3.63 -12.53 9.12
CA GLN A 792 -4.80 -11.97 9.82
C GLN A 792 -6.09 -12.45 9.17
N TYR A 793 -7.10 -12.76 9.99
CA TYR A 793 -8.46 -13.09 9.50
C TYR A 793 -9.42 -11.90 9.60
N ILE A 794 -9.13 -10.94 10.47
CA ILE A 794 -9.79 -9.64 10.62
C ILE A 794 -8.73 -8.58 10.90
N GLN A 795 -9.06 -7.31 10.72
CA GLN A 795 -8.15 -6.20 11.04
C GLN A 795 -7.78 -6.21 12.53
N ASN A 796 -6.47 -6.08 12.81
CA ASN A 796 -5.89 -6.06 14.16
C ASN A 796 -5.97 -7.39 14.92
N ASP A 797 -6.26 -8.51 14.26
CA ASP A 797 -6.20 -9.82 14.89
C ASP A 797 -5.43 -10.84 14.05
N LYS A 798 -4.67 -11.70 14.73
CA LYS A 798 -3.79 -12.67 14.07
C LYS A 798 -4.57 -13.91 13.68
N ILE A 799 -4.11 -14.60 12.64
CA ILE A 799 -4.71 -15.85 12.17
C ILE A 799 -4.78 -16.94 13.25
N ALA A 800 -3.85 -16.92 14.21
CA ALA A 800 -3.82 -17.86 15.34
C ALA A 800 -5.06 -17.72 16.26
N ALA A 801 -5.70 -16.55 16.32
CA ALA A 801 -6.89 -16.32 17.14
C ALA A 801 -8.15 -16.96 16.53
N LEU A 802 -8.11 -17.37 15.25
CA LEU A 802 -9.24 -18.05 14.61
C LEU A 802 -9.40 -19.51 15.07
N ALA A 803 -8.30 -20.20 15.39
CA ALA A 803 -8.36 -21.60 15.85
C ALA A 803 -9.25 -21.81 17.10
N PRO A 804 -9.09 -21.06 18.20
CA PRO A 804 -9.99 -21.20 19.35
C PRO A 804 -11.43 -20.82 19.02
N LEU A 805 -11.66 -19.83 18.14
CA LEU A 805 -13.01 -19.46 17.69
C LEU A 805 -13.71 -20.61 16.95
N LEU A 806 -13.01 -21.28 16.01
CA LEU A 806 -13.56 -22.44 15.29
C LEU A 806 -13.74 -23.67 16.19
N ALA A 807 -13.05 -23.73 17.33
CA ALA A 807 -13.17 -24.83 18.29
C ALA A 807 -14.39 -24.71 19.23
N ILE A 808 -15.03 -23.54 19.30
CA ILE A 808 -16.21 -23.33 20.16
C ILE A 808 -17.34 -24.24 19.70
N GLU A 809 -17.85 -25.10 20.59
CA GLU A 809 -19.02 -25.93 20.35
C GLU A 809 -20.30 -25.15 20.67
N ARG A 810 -20.94 -24.62 19.62
CA ARG A 810 -22.17 -23.84 19.73
C ARG A 810 -23.40 -24.73 19.90
N ARG A 811 -24.47 -24.21 20.50
CA ARG A 811 -25.78 -24.87 20.62
C ARG A 811 -26.89 -23.92 20.17
N LEU A 812 -28.06 -24.45 19.85
CA LEU A 812 -29.21 -23.61 19.56
C LEU A 812 -29.57 -22.81 20.82
N PRO A 813 -29.63 -21.46 20.77
CA PRO A 813 -29.95 -20.66 21.94
C PRO A 813 -31.39 -20.88 22.38
N GLU A 814 -31.60 -21.01 23.69
CA GLU A 814 -32.94 -21.07 24.27
C GLU A 814 -33.64 -19.70 24.19
N LYS A 815 -34.98 -19.73 24.14
CA LYS A 815 -35.82 -18.53 24.20
C LYS A 815 -35.42 -17.68 25.43
N PRO A 816 -35.07 -16.39 25.27
CA PRO A 816 -34.72 -15.54 26.39
C PRO A 816 -35.89 -15.40 27.37
N ASP A 817 -35.60 -15.42 28.65
CA ASP A 817 -36.57 -15.27 29.74
C ASP A 817 -37.29 -13.90 29.73
N ILE A 818 -36.66 -12.87 29.17
CA ILE A 818 -37.26 -11.54 28.96
C ILE A 818 -38.27 -11.49 27.79
N ALA A 819 -38.29 -12.49 26.91
CA ALA A 819 -39.24 -12.56 25.80
C ALA A 819 -40.60 -13.12 26.26
N MET A 820 -41.47 -12.24 26.72
CA MET A 820 -42.84 -12.58 27.15
C MET A 820 -43.70 -13.14 26.00
N ASP A 821 -44.68 -13.99 26.35
CA ASP A 821 -45.63 -14.54 25.38
C ASP A 821 -46.46 -13.44 24.71
N GLY A 822 -46.62 -13.52 23.39
CA GLY A 822 -47.32 -12.49 22.60
C GLY A 822 -46.51 -11.23 22.29
N VAL A 823 -45.26 -11.12 22.76
CA VAL A 823 -44.32 -10.06 22.35
C VAL A 823 -43.44 -10.62 21.24
N SER A 824 -43.41 -9.95 20.08
CA SER A 824 -42.46 -10.31 19.01
C SER A 824 -41.04 -9.95 19.46
N TRP A 825 -40.09 -10.85 19.20
CA TRP A 825 -38.69 -10.68 19.59
C TRP A 825 -37.72 -11.21 18.54
N LYS A 826 -36.48 -10.72 18.58
CA LYS A 826 -35.34 -11.24 17.81
C LYS A 826 -34.14 -11.37 18.74
N ASP A 827 -33.46 -12.50 18.63
CA ASP A 827 -32.21 -12.76 19.32
C ASP A 827 -31.03 -12.53 18.36
N ILE A 828 -30.05 -11.77 18.83
CA ILE A 828 -28.87 -11.32 18.10
C ILE A 828 -27.63 -11.74 18.91
N GLN A 829 -26.88 -12.68 18.35
CA GLN A 829 -25.78 -13.39 19.02
C GLN A 829 -24.42 -12.74 18.72
N ASP A 830 -23.38 -13.21 19.40
CA ASP A 830 -22.00 -12.69 19.35
C ASP A 830 -21.41 -12.57 17.93
N ILE A 831 -21.77 -13.46 17.01
CA ILE A 831 -21.30 -13.44 15.62
C ILE A 831 -21.82 -12.26 14.80
N SER A 832 -22.88 -11.59 15.27
CA SER A 832 -23.48 -10.41 14.65
C SER A 832 -22.82 -9.09 15.09
N PHE A 833 -21.91 -9.14 16.07
CA PHE A 833 -21.25 -7.94 16.60
C PHE A 833 -19.94 -7.63 15.85
N GLN A 834 -19.78 -6.36 15.45
CA GLN A 834 -18.50 -5.86 14.97
C GLN A 834 -17.53 -5.68 16.15
N ARG A 835 -16.25 -6.03 15.94
CA ARG A 835 -15.21 -6.05 16.98
C ARG A 835 -14.00 -5.24 16.53
N PHE A 836 -13.43 -4.42 17.41
CA PHE A 836 -12.42 -3.40 17.05
C PHE A 836 -11.08 -3.52 17.78
N ALA A 837 -10.94 -4.39 18.78
CA ALA A 837 -9.74 -4.49 19.62
C ALA A 837 -9.00 -5.84 19.49
N GLY A 838 -9.15 -6.54 18.35
CA GLY A 838 -8.47 -7.80 18.09
C GLY A 838 -8.73 -8.85 19.20
N THR A 839 -7.66 -9.44 19.73
CA THR A 839 -7.74 -10.42 20.84
C THR A 839 -8.31 -9.84 22.14
N LYS A 840 -8.35 -8.51 22.30
CA LYS A 840 -8.96 -7.81 23.45
C LYS A 840 -10.48 -7.67 23.33
N SER A 841 -11.05 -8.03 22.19
CA SER A 841 -12.49 -8.15 21.95
C SER A 841 -12.79 -9.47 21.24
N ALA A 842 -12.41 -10.59 21.87
CA ALA A 842 -12.50 -11.91 21.26
C ALA A 842 -13.86 -12.57 21.52
N ILE A 843 -14.34 -13.36 20.57
CA ILE A 843 -15.40 -14.34 20.84
C ILE A 843 -14.74 -15.54 21.54
N VAL A 844 -15.28 -15.92 22.69
CA VAL A 844 -14.75 -17.00 23.54
C VAL A 844 -15.83 -18.02 23.86
N ALA A 845 -15.42 -19.26 24.14
CA ALA A 845 -16.33 -20.25 24.69
C ALA A 845 -16.81 -19.80 26.08
N ASP A 846 -18.12 -19.83 26.29
CA ASP A 846 -18.74 -19.52 27.57
C ASP A 846 -19.90 -20.48 27.85
N PRO A 847 -19.76 -21.41 28.82
CA PRO A 847 -20.82 -22.35 29.16
C PRO A 847 -22.13 -21.70 29.62
N LEU A 848 -22.08 -20.47 30.13
CA LEU A 848 -23.25 -19.71 30.59
C LEU A 848 -23.95 -18.93 29.47
N ALA A 849 -23.27 -18.75 28.32
CA ALA A 849 -23.86 -18.04 27.20
C ALA A 849 -24.94 -18.88 26.51
N SER A 850 -25.90 -18.20 25.90
CA SER A 850 -27.10 -18.81 25.34
C SER A 850 -26.78 -19.87 24.29
N ASP A 851 -25.85 -19.56 23.38
CA ASP A 851 -25.39 -20.48 22.34
C ASP A 851 -24.04 -21.14 22.65
N GLY A 852 -23.46 -20.89 23.83
CA GLY A 852 -22.14 -21.39 24.24
C GLY A 852 -20.95 -20.49 23.87
N ALA A 853 -21.19 -19.33 23.26
CA ALA A 853 -20.17 -18.34 22.92
C ALA A 853 -20.55 -16.93 23.42
N ALA A 854 -19.56 -16.10 23.71
CA ALA A 854 -19.77 -14.70 24.09
C ALA A 854 -18.60 -13.82 23.62
N VAL A 855 -18.83 -12.52 23.43
CA VAL A 855 -17.74 -11.56 23.24
C VAL A 855 -17.18 -11.15 24.59
N ALA A 856 -15.88 -11.37 24.80
CA ALA A 856 -15.15 -10.93 25.97
C ALA A 856 -14.32 -9.68 25.66
N LEU A 857 -14.60 -8.59 26.37
CA LEU A 857 -13.95 -7.28 26.23
C LEU A 857 -12.98 -7.06 27.39
N ASP A 858 -11.69 -7.01 27.08
CA ASP A 858 -10.62 -6.79 28.06
C ASP A 858 -10.57 -5.33 28.51
N ARG A 859 -10.65 -5.12 29.84
CA ARG A 859 -10.68 -3.80 30.46
C ARG A 859 -9.33 -3.09 30.47
N SER A 860 -8.25 -3.74 30.05
CA SER A 860 -6.96 -3.06 29.78
C SER A 860 -6.99 -2.20 28.50
N SER A 861 -7.99 -2.40 27.64
CA SER A 861 -8.16 -1.69 26.37
C SER A 861 -9.52 -0.99 26.32
N PRO A 862 -9.74 0.12 27.04
CA PRO A 862 -11.02 0.84 26.98
C PRO A 862 -11.28 1.42 25.58
N GLY A 863 -12.55 1.59 25.23
CA GLY A 863 -12.98 2.08 23.92
C GLY A 863 -14.19 1.32 23.36
N TRP A 864 -14.73 1.77 22.23
CA TRP A 864 -15.91 1.16 21.58
C TRP A 864 -15.55 -0.14 20.85
N ASN A 865 -15.11 -1.14 21.62
CA ASN A 865 -14.50 -2.35 21.10
C ASN A 865 -15.50 -3.34 20.53
N MET A 866 -16.79 -3.17 20.83
CA MET A 866 -17.88 -3.95 20.26
C MET A 866 -19.03 -3.02 19.85
N GLN A 867 -19.60 -3.27 18.67
CA GLN A 867 -20.79 -2.58 18.19
C GLN A 867 -21.80 -3.54 17.55
N LEU A 868 -23.09 -3.29 17.77
CA LEU A 868 -24.20 -3.84 17.01
C LEU A 868 -24.74 -2.77 16.06
N LYS A 869 -24.61 -3.00 14.75
CA LYS A 869 -25.17 -2.11 13.73
C LYS A 869 -26.67 -2.32 13.56
N PHE A 870 -27.38 -1.25 13.20
CA PHE A 870 -28.86 -1.27 13.16
C PHE A 870 -29.43 -2.01 11.97
N ASP A 871 -28.60 -2.40 11.00
CA ASP A 871 -28.98 -3.28 9.90
C ASP A 871 -29.31 -4.71 10.38
N LYS A 872 -28.93 -5.07 11.61
CA LYS A 872 -29.29 -6.33 12.27
C LYS A 872 -30.67 -6.31 12.93
N LEU A 873 -31.35 -5.17 12.98
CA LEU A 873 -32.69 -5.06 13.56
C LEU A 873 -33.78 -5.56 12.59
N PRO A 874 -34.88 -6.16 13.09
CA PRO A 874 -35.94 -6.66 12.21
C PRO A 874 -36.70 -5.54 11.48
N LYS A 875 -37.18 -5.85 10.27
CA LYS A 875 -38.07 -4.99 9.48
C LYS A 875 -39.50 -5.55 9.42
N PRO A 876 -40.55 -4.70 9.40
CA PRO A 876 -40.59 -3.32 9.92
C PRO A 876 -40.71 -3.32 11.45
N GLY A 877 -40.50 -2.16 12.09
CA GLY A 877 -40.88 -1.95 13.49
C GLY A 877 -39.87 -1.20 14.32
N GLU A 878 -40.32 -0.84 15.52
CA GLU A 878 -39.55 -0.22 16.58
C GLU A 878 -39.24 -1.26 17.67
N TRP A 879 -37.99 -1.31 18.10
CA TRP A 879 -37.45 -2.38 18.93
C TRP A 879 -36.74 -1.83 20.16
N TRP A 880 -37.08 -2.37 21.32
CA TRP A 880 -36.38 -2.14 22.57
C TRP A 880 -35.27 -3.17 22.71
N LEU A 881 -34.03 -2.72 22.92
CA LEU A 881 -32.85 -3.60 22.94
C LEU A 881 -32.40 -3.85 24.38
N TYR A 882 -32.06 -5.11 24.66
CA TYR A 882 -31.60 -5.57 25.97
C TYR A 882 -30.32 -6.38 25.79
N ALA A 883 -29.22 -5.96 26.42
CA ALA A 883 -27.94 -6.67 26.41
C ALA A 883 -27.81 -7.59 27.62
N ALA A 884 -27.41 -8.85 27.39
CA ALA A 884 -27.07 -9.81 28.43
C ALA A 884 -25.57 -9.68 28.78
N LEU A 885 -25.26 -9.14 29.96
CA LEU A 885 -23.89 -8.81 30.38
C LEU A 885 -23.50 -9.54 31.66
N ARG A 886 -22.22 -9.92 31.76
CA ARG A 886 -21.57 -10.41 32.98
C ARG A 886 -20.13 -9.93 33.08
N THR A 887 -19.48 -10.17 34.21
CA THR A 887 -18.06 -9.81 34.45
C THR A 887 -17.31 -11.01 35.00
N ASP A 888 -16.03 -11.19 34.65
CA ASP A 888 -15.16 -12.16 35.33
C ASP A 888 -14.48 -11.55 36.59
N ASP A 889 -14.53 -10.22 36.73
CA ASP A 889 -14.00 -9.46 37.85
C ASP A 889 -15.12 -8.99 38.78
N THR A 890 -15.13 -9.52 40.01
CA THR A 890 -16.04 -9.12 41.09
C THR A 890 -15.37 -8.24 42.14
N THR A 891 -14.12 -7.80 41.89
CA THR A 891 -13.34 -7.03 42.84
C THR A 891 -13.44 -5.52 42.59
N LYS A 892 -13.95 -4.79 43.60
CA LYS A 892 -14.01 -3.31 43.78
C LYS A 892 -15.25 -2.56 43.26
N ASN A 893 -15.60 -1.51 44.02
CA ASN A 893 -16.67 -0.52 43.81
C ASN A 893 -16.40 0.46 42.63
N GLU A 894 -15.88 0.00 41.50
CA GLU A 894 -15.59 0.83 40.32
C GLU A 894 -16.51 0.48 39.14
N ALA A 895 -16.85 1.47 38.32
CA ALA A 895 -17.66 1.27 37.12
C ALA A 895 -16.96 0.33 36.12
N VAL A 896 -17.74 -0.53 35.46
CA VAL A 896 -17.23 -1.67 34.68
C VAL A 896 -17.29 -1.41 33.18
N ALA A 897 -18.40 -0.87 32.68
CA ALA A 897 -18.59 -0.57 31.26
C ALA A 897 -19.59 0.57 31.06
N LYS A 898 -19.63 1.11 29.83
CA LYS A 898 -20.73 1.92 29.32
C LYS A 898 -21.46 1.16 28.23
N LEU A 899 -22.79 1.07 28.34
CA LEU A 899 -23.68 0.54 27.30
C LEU A 899 -24.46 1.72 26.73
N GLY A 900 -24.31 1.95 25.42
CA GLY A 900 -24.89 3.14 24.79
C GLY A 900 -25.33 2.93 23.36
N ALA A 901 -25.99 3.95 22.83
CA ALA A 901 -26.38 4.06 21.43
C ALA A 901 -25.67 5.27 20.82
N ALA A 902 -25.31 5.20 19.54
CA ALA A 902 -24.69 6.29 18.82
C ALA A 902 -25.34 6.46 17.44
N PRO A 903 -25.45 7.71 16.93
CA PRO A 903 -25.29 9.00 17.63
C PRO A 903 -26.52 9.39 18.50
N PRO A 904 -26.39 10.29 19.51
CA PRO A 904 -25.16 10.96 19.94
C PRO A 904 -24.27 10.06 20.81
N MET A 905 -22.97 10.35 20.89
CA MET A 905 -21.99 9.46 21.55
C MET A 905 -22.06 9.49 23.08
N ASP A 906 -22.75 10.47 23.65
CA ASP A 906 -22.94 10.63 25.09
C ASP A 906 -24.23 9.97 25.61
N CYS A 907 -25.00 9.33 24.74
CA CYS A 907 -26.15 8.51 25.11
C CYS A 907 -25.73 7.12 25.61
N PHE A 908 -25.42 7.02 26.91
CA PHE A 908 -25.07 5.75 27.56
C PHE A 908 -25.47 5.69 29.04
N ASP A 909 -25.68 4.47 29.52
CA ASP A 909 -25.72 4.15 30.94
C ASP A 909 -24.37 3.57 31.39
N THR A 910 -23.95 3.93 32.59
CA THR A 910 -22.72 3.38 33.21
C THR A 910 -23.08 2.19 34.09
N ILE A 911 -22.45 1.05 33.84
CA ILE A 911 -22.70 -0.19 34.55
C ILE A 911 -21.79 -0.29 35.76
N GLY A 912 -22.41 -0.40 36.94
CA GLY A 912 -21.73 -0.56 38.23
C GLY A 912 -21.25 -1.99 38.49
N PRO A 913 -20.30 -2.18 39.42
CA PRO A 913 -19.74 -3.49 39.75
C PRO A 913 -20.72 -4.38 40.53
N ASP A 914 -21.64 -3.78 41.29
CA ASP A 914 -22.73 -4.45 42.00
C ASP A 914 -23.86 -4.91 41.07
N GLN A 915 -23.78 -4.55 39.78
CA GLN A 915 -24.80 -4.86 38.78
C GLN A 915 -24.51 -6.11 37.97
N LEU A 916 -23.25 -6.58 37.99
CA LEU A 916 -22.77 -7.74 37.25
C LEU A 916 -22.25 -8.80 38.22
N THR A 917 -22.33 -10.06 37.81
CA THR A 917 -21.73 -11.19 38.55
C THR A 917 -20.93 -12.05 37.60
N SER A 918 -20.11 -12.96 38.13
CA SER A 918 -19.46 -14.00 37.32
C SER A 918 -20.32 -15.24 37.12
N ALA A 919 -21.40 -15.40 37.89
CA ALA A 919 -22.19 -16.63 37.96
C ALA A 919 -23.39 -16.66 36.99
N ALA A 920 -23.86 -15.50 36.52
CA ALA A 920 -25.01 -15.39 35.62
C ALA A 920 -24.97 -14.10 34.78
N TYR A 921 -25.65 -14.13 33.64
CA TYR A 921 -25.90 -12.96 32.81
C TYR A 921 -27.04 -12.10 33.37
N SER A 922 -26.82 -10.80 33.43
CA SER A 922 -27.81 -9.79 33.83
C SER A 922 -28.27 -8.99 32.61
N TRP A 923 -29.55 -8.60 32.58
CA TRP A 923 -30.13 -7.86 31.46
C TRP A 923 -30.09 -6.34 31.69
N PHE A 924 -29.64 -5.62 30.66
CA PHE A 924 -29.55 -4.15 30.65
C PHE A 924 -30.28 -3.61 29.44
N GLN A 925 -31.26 -2.72 29.66
CA GLN A 925 -31.88 -1.99 28.57
C GLN A 925 -30.89 -1.00 27.96
N VAL A 926 -30.79 -1.00 26.64
CA VAL A 926 -29.99 -0.02 25.91
C VAL A 926 -30.71 1.35 25.93
N PRO A 927 -30.04 2.45 26.33
CA PRO A 927 -30.65 3.76 26.42
C PRO A 927 -30.89 4.39 25.03
N GLY A 928 -31.92 5.23 24.91
CA GLY A 928 -32.27 5.93 23.66
C GLY A 928 -33.25 5.21 22.73
N GLY A 929 -33.73 4.03 23.13
CA GLY A 929 -34.74 3.29 22.38
C GLY A 929 -36.15 3.91 22.43
N PRO A 930 -37.09 3.41 21.60
CA PRO A 930 -36.92 2.27 20.72
C PRO A 930 -36.13 2.59 19.44
N PHE A 931 -35.57 1.55 18.81
CA PHE A 931 -34.72 1.64 17.63
C PHE A 931 -35.38 0.99 16.42
N SER A 932 -35.02 1.44 15.22
CA SER A 932 -35.50 0.89 13.96
C SER A 932 -34.33 0.47 13.08
N TYR A 933 -34.57 -0.50 12.19
CA TYR A 933 -33.61 -0.86 11.15
C TYR A 933 -33.14 0.38 10.37
N THR A 934 -31.85 0.45 10.09
CA THR A 934 -31.28 1.34 9.07
C THR A 934 -30.03 0.71 8.46
N ALA A 935 -29.76 1.01 7.19
CA ALA A 935 -28.50 0.64 6.54
C ALA A 935 -27.35 1.63 6.86
N ASP A 936 -27.66 2.72 7.58
CA ASP A 936 -26.67 3.67 8.07
C ASP A 936 -25.84 3.05 9.21
N HIS A 937 -24.64 2.57 8.86
CA HIS A 937 -23.70 1.94 9.80
C HIS A 937 -23.05 2.95 10.76
N ALA A 938 -23.31 4.26 10.66
CA ALA A 938 -22.97 5.19 11.75
C ALA A 938 -23.89 4.98 12.97
N ARG A 939 -25.06 4.35 12.78
CA ARG A 939 -25.99 4.03 13.88
C ARG A 939 -25.69 2.67 14.47
N SER A 940 -25.42 2.66 15.77
CA SER A 940 -25.03 1.44 16.47
C SER A 940 -25.35 1.47 17.96
N ILE A 941 -25.43 0.27 18.54
CA ILE A 941 -25.27 0.08 19.98
C ILE A 941 -23.82 -0.28 20.22
N TYR A 942 -23.20 0.29 21.26
CA TYR A 942 -21.83 0.00 21.62
C TYR A 942 -21.70 -0.44 23.08
N LEU A 943 -20.67 -1.24 23.33
CA LEU A 943 -20.23 -1.61 24.68
C LEU A 943 -18.76 -1.18 24.83
N ASP A 944 -18.53 -0.26 25.77
CA ASP A 944 -17.21 0.32 26.07
C ASP A 944 -16.74 -0.18 27.45
N PRO A 945 -15.77 -1.12 27.53
CA PRO A 945 -15.22 -1.55 28.81
C PRO A 945 -14.43 -0.40 29.44
N LEU A 946 -14.73 -0.10 30.70
CA LEU A 946 -13.98 0.91 31.44
C LEU A 946 -12.67 0.31 31.98
N ARG A 947 -11.63 1.15 32.03
CA ARG A 947 -10.28 0.75 32.46
C ARG A 947 -10.36 -0.03 33.77
N GLY A 948 -9.75 -1.21 33.80
CA GLY A 948 -9.73 -2.12 34.95
C GLY A 948 -8.41 -2.88 35.09
N PRO A 949 -8.31 -3.77 36.10
CA PRO A 949 -7.14 -4.62 36.30
C PRO A 949 -6.84 -5.47 35.05
N GLU A 950 -5.56 -5.76 34.83
CA GLU A 950 -5.16 -6.66 33.75
C GLU A 950 -5.83 -8.03 33.89
N GLY A 951 -6.40 -8.53 32.79
CA GLY A 951 -7.12 -9.81 32.76
C GLY A 951 -8.61 -9.74 33.12
N SER A 952 -9.09 -8.61 33.67
CA SER A 952 -10.52 -8.37 33.92
C SER A 952 -11.26 -8.06 32.61
N LYS A 953 -12.48 -8.58 32.49
CA LYS A 953 -13.30 -8.51 31.28
C LYS A 953 -14.76 -8.22 31.57
N VAL A 954 -15.37 -7.55 30.61
CA VAL A 954 -16.83 -7.44 30.46
C VAL A 954 -17.23 -8.37 29.35
N ILE A 955 -18.25 -9.20 29.61
CA ILE A 955 -18.62 -10.28 28.70
C ILE A 955 -20.07 -10.07 28.30
N ILE A 956 -20.34 -10.12 27.00
CA ILE A 956 -21.67 -10.02 26.40
C ILE A 956 -21.99 -11.30 25.63
N ASP A 957 -23.11 -11.93 26.01
CA ASP A 957 -23.68 -13.10 25.34
C ASP A 957 -24.44 -12.66 24.07
N ARG A 958 -25.53 -11.91 24.27
CA ARG A 958 -26.48 -11.54 23.21
C ARG A 958 -27.14 -10.19 23.45
N ILE A 959 -27.77 -9.68 22.40
CA ILE A 959 -28.73 -8.58 22.45
C ILE A 959 -30.08 -9.10 21.98
N VAL A 960 -31.14 -8.85 22.75
CA VAL A 960 -32.51 -9.21 22.40
C VAL A 960 -33.28 -7.95 22.05
N ALA A 961 -33.93 -7.96 20.89
CA ALA A 961 -34.85 -6.94 20.44
C ALA A 961 -36.28 -7.33 20.77
N LEU A 962 -37.02 -6.49 21.48
CA LEU A 962 -38.43 -6.68 21.84
C LEU A 962 -39.30 -5.62 21.17
N SER A 963 -40.42 -6.03 20.57
CA SER A 963 -41.42 -5.13 19.95
C SER A 963 -42.18 -4.25 20.96
N ARG A 964 -41.99 -4.48 22.27
CA ARG A 964 -42.55 -3.69 23.37
C ARG A 964 -41.50 -3.58 24.48
N PRO A 965 -41.46 -2.47 25.24
CA PRO A 965 -40.52 -2.36 26.34
C PRO A 965 -40.84 -3.42 27.39
N TRP A 966 -39.79 -4.03 27.94
CA TRP A 966 -39.90 -4.84 29.14
C TRP A 966 -40.41 -3.99 30.29
N ARG A 967 -41.42 -4.48 30.99
CA ARG A 967 -41.93 -3.88 32.23
C ARG A 967 -41.85 -4.94 33.30
N GLU A 968 -41.53 -4.56 34.52
CA GLU A 968 -41.80 -5.43 35.66
C GLU A 968 -43.29 -5.78 35.63
N THR A 969 -43.62 -7.06 35.49
CA THR A 969 -45.00 -7.50 35.71
C THR A 969 -45.29 -7.27 37.19
N THR A 970 -46.13 -6.28 37.48
CA THR A 970 -46.71 -6.00 38.81
C THR A 970 -47.66 -7.10 39.30
N VAL A 971 -47.67 -8.26 38.65
CA VAL A 971 -48.53 -9.40 38.97
C VAL A 971 -47.63 -10.54 39.39
N ASP A 972 -47.65 -10.86 40.69
CA ASP A 972 -47.14 -12.12 41.23
C ASP A 972 -47.72 -13.28 40.40
N LEU A 973 -46.93 -13.83 39.50
CA LEU A 973 -47.23 -15.12 38.86
C LEU A 973 -46.66 -16.19 39.79
N PRO A 974 -47.49 -16.93 40.55
CA PRO A 974 -46.98 -17.88 41.52
C PRO A 974 -46.13 -18.93 40.81
N GLY A 975 -44.85 -18.99 41.18
CA GLY A 975 -43.89 -19.99 40.71
C GLY A 975 -43.01 -19.61 39.51
N LYS A 976 -43.08 -18.38 38.98
CA LYS A 976 -42.13 -17.90 37.94
C LYS A 976 -41.19 -16.84 38.50
N ASN A 977 -39.91 -17.19 38.69
CA ASN A 977 -38.86 -16.19 38.91
C ASN A 977 -38.70 -15.37 37.62
N LEU A 978 -39.08 -14.09 37.67
CA LEU A 978 -38.87 -13.17 36.55
C LEU A 978 -37.41 -12.69 36.54
N PRO A 979 -36.77 -12.55 35.36
CA PRO A 979 -35.44 -11.97 35.27
C PRO A 979 -35.44 -10.53 35.77
N HIS A 980 -34.43 -10.15 36.55
CA HIS A 980 -34.22 -8.76 36.92
C HIS A 980 -33.62 -8.01 35.74
N VAL A 981 -34.39 -7.14 35.10
CA VAL A 981 -33.92 -6.27 34.00
C VAL A 981 -33.68 -4.86 34.53
N ARG A 982 -32.50 -4.32 34.28
CA ARG A 982 -32.18 -2.93 34.61
C ARG A 982 -32.67 -2.02 33.51
N THR A 983 -33.68 -1.19 33.82
CA THR A 983 -34.21 -0.18 32.90
C THR A 983 -33.27 1.01 32.81
N SER A 984 -33.10 1.57 31.60
CA SER A 984 -32.15 2.66 31.33
C SER A 984 -32.53 3.98 32.00
N SER A 985 -31.54 4.79 32.39
CA SER A 985 -31.79 6.15 32.90
C SER A 985 -31.91 7.14 31.74
N THR A 986 -33.14 7.36 31.25
CA THR A 986 -33.44 8.14 30.02
C THR A 986 -33.25 9.66 30.16
N GLN A 987 -32.34 10.15 31.00
CA GLN A 987 -32.21 11.60 31.26
C GLN A 987 -31.24 12.33 30.32
N LYS A 988 -30.43 11.60 29.55
CA LYS A 988 -29.40 12.16 28.64
C LYS A 988 -29.51 11.72 27.18
N CYS A 989 -30.49 10.87 26.89
CA CYS A 989 -30.92 10.47 25.55
C CYS A 989 -32.36 10.99 25.39
#